data_AF-A0A2M8PAA8-F1
#
_entry.id   AF-A0A2M8PAA8-F1
#
_cell.length_a   1.000
_cell.length_b   1.000
_cell.length_c   1.000
_cell.angle_alpha   90.00
_cell.angle_beta   90.00
_cell.angle_gamma   90.00
#
_symmetry.space_group_name_H-M   'P 1'
#
loop_
_entity.id
_entity.type
_entity.pdbx_description
1 polymer ?
#
loop_
_entity_poly.entity_id
_entity_poly.type
_entity_poly.pdbx_seq_one_letter_code
_entity_poly.pdbx_strand_id
1 'polypeptide(L)'
;MASAPISANGKLKIVATTSIVADLVKNVIGETAEIVTLVPPDSDAHTFEPSPSDSAVLAEADVIFEIGLGFESWLDRLYEASGSKARRIRLANNLQLLASGTMLRLLVSDFESAPSKLIDVDSGKVIGRYEVSAPTYPYTSPTGRFGVKIQTNANLITAVDGGIVIEDHGDHMHPYKRDPQLTAFRAEGRTPIHYVAHAGQIAIFNDGNGEVMLLSERNFESAEAGMLIFKTARAHHGVAVPLGDHVVLSVPDTQNMDYALPLGIQVRNLKDEVIASFADQCPGLHGEASSGAFTAFGCADRVLILERNGNDFSTKSLRYAPETPSGTRVGTLVGHEKQNFFIGNFGQTGLVRIDPIAGTLTPISLPMRYSAFQLDAETGEKIIVVTTDGSVHRIDAMTGTIEASLEAVTPFVFRNRVPRPGLATVRNLAYVTDPAAGEVVEIDLEAMNITRRFVVEGKPVRLAVLGVLEMDEGDHAHEHGHAHAHDHDHGMFDPHVWTDVINAQAMVRAIRDAMINIDADNAATYRSNANAYLAELSELDRFVREQIAQIPEASRILVTPHNSFNYFAERYGFKTLSPLGVTTANADPGAGALAELIEEIKALGVKAVFPDNTGSPRLMELIAREANVKLGKTLIADALSAEGDTATYIGKVRYNVTAIVEALK
;
A
#
# COMPACT_ATOMS: atom_id res chain seq x y z
N MET A 1 -0.86 5.16 -39.99
CA MET A 1 -1.31 6.19 -39.03
C MET A 1 -2.24 7.12 -39.81
N ALA A 2 -3.51 7.21 -39.42
CA ALA A 2 -4.49 8.06 -40.10
C ALA A 2 -4.61 9.39 -39.33
N SER A 3 -4.50 10.51 -40.05
CA SER A 3 -4.71 11.86 -39.52
C SER A 3 -6.14 12.01 -39.01
N ALA A 4 -6.34 12.72 -37.89
CA ALA A 4 -7.69 13.03 -37.41
C ALA A 4 -8.45 13.91 -38.44
N PRO A 5 -9.76 13.72 -38.63
CA PRO A 5 -10.54 14.55 -39.56
C PRO A 5 -10.62 15.99 -39.05
N ILE A 6 -10.17 16.95 -39.85
CA ILE A 6 -10.21 18.38 -39.51
C ILE A 6 -11.65 18.90 -39.67
N SER A 7 -12.15 19.69 -38.69
CA SER A 7 -13.49 20.27 -38.74
C SER A 7 -13.72 21.21 -39.93
N ALA A 8 -14.99 21.53 -40.21
CA ALA A 8 -15.41 22.37 -41.35
C ALA A 8 -14.79 23.78 -41.41
N ASN A 9 -14.21 24.28 -40.30
CA ASN A 9 -13.50 25.56 -40.23
C ASN A 9 -11.97 25.45 -40.33
N GLY A 10 -11.42 24.26 -40.54
CA GLY A 10 -9.98 24.04 -40.70
C GLY A 10 -9.14 24.01 -39.41
N LYS A 11 -9.78 24.11 -38.23
CA LYS A 11 -9.13 24.00 -36.90
C LYS A 11 -9.63 22.74 -36.18
N LEU A 12 -8.74 22.14 -35.38
CA LEU A 12 -9.10 21.07 -34.44
C LEU A 12 -10.01 21.62 -33.33
N LYS A 13 -10.99 20.82 -32.93
CA LYS A 13 -11.82 21.05 -31.75
C LYS A 13 -11.29 20.25 -30.57
N ILE A 14 -10.76 20.95 -29.58
CA ILE A 14 -10.20 20.38 -28.37
C ILE A 14 -11.17 20.60 -27.22
N VAL A 15 -11.44 19.56 -26.46
CA VAL A 15 -12.17 19.64 -25.21
C VAL A 15 -11.18 19.49 -24.06
N ALA A 16 -11.18 20.43 -23.13
CA ALA A 16 -10.50 20.31 -21.85
C ALA A 16 -11.54 20.06 -20.76
N THR A 17 -11.31 19.06 -19.91
CA THR A 17 -12.29 18.69 -18.89
C THR A 17 -12.51 19.80 -17.86
N THR A 18 -11.45 20.53 -17.48
CA THR A 18 -11.47 21.54 -16.41
C THR A 18 -10.84 22.85 -16.87
N SER A 19 -11.16 23.94 -16.16
CA SER A 19 -10.54 25.26 -16.40
C SER A 19 -9.01 25.26 -16.25
N ILE A 20 -8.45 24.42 -15.36
CA ILE A 20 -7.01 24.26 -15.20
C ILE A 20 -6.39 23.61 -16.43
N VAL A 21 -6.96 22.48 -16.88
CA VAL A 21 -6.51 21.79 -18.09
C VAL A 21 -6.63 22.72 -19.31
N ALA A 22 -7.72 23.48 -19.39
CA ALA A 22 -7.95 24.43 -20.47
C ALA A 22 -6.85 25.50 -20.55
N ASP A 23 -6.43 26.09 -19.42
CA ASP A 23 -5.35 27.08 -19.39
C ASP A 23 -4.00 26.46 -19.80
N LEU A 24 -3.66 25.27 -19.28
CA LEU A 24 -2.43 24.57 -19.67
C LEU A 24 -2.41 24.24 -21.17
N VAL A 25 -3.53 23.76 -21.72
CA VAL A 25 -3.66 23.44 -23.14
C VAL A 25 -3.54 24.71 -23.99
N LYS A 26 -4.24 25.78 -23.61
CA LYS A 26 -4.22 27.08 -24.31
C LYS A 26 -2.81 27.64 -24.44
N ASN A 27 -2.00 27.55 -23.39
CA ASN A 27 -0.61 28.01 -23.40
C ASN A 27 0.31 27.19 -24.31
N VAL A 28 -0.07 25.96 -24.68
CA VAL A 28 0.67 25.14 -25.65
C VAL A 28 0.19 25.41 -27.08
N ILE A 29 -1.12 25.37 -27.30
CA ILE A 29 -1.67 25.39 -28.67
C ILE A 29 -1.79 26.80 -29.26
N GLY A 30 -1.93 27.84 -28.43
CA GLY A 30 -2.23 29.20 -28.89
C GLY A 30 -3.51 29.27 -29.73
N GLU A 31 -3.46 29.95 -30.88
CA GLU A 31 -4.63 30.18 -31.75
C GLU A 31 -4.85 29.08 -32.82
N THR A 32 -4.08 27.98 -32.76
CA THR A 32 -4.07 26.94 -33.81
C THR A 32 -5.30 26.03 -33.78
N ALA A 33 -5.97 25.92 -32.64
CA ALA A 33 -7.16 25.10 -32.45
C ALA A 33 -8.19 25.79 -31.53
N GLU A 34 -9.43 25.30 -31.57
CA GLU A 34 -10.53 25.77 -30.73
C GLU A 34 -10.56 24.94 -29.44
N ILE A 35 -10.68 25.59 -28.27
CA ILE A 35 -10.80 24.91 -26.97
C ILE A 35 -12.20 25.16 -26.40
N VAL A 36 -12.87 24.09 -26.02
CA VAL A 36 -14.08 24.11 -25.18
C VAL A 36 -13.75 23.52 -23.82
N THR A 37 -14.19 24.18 -22.75
CA THR A 37 -14.01 23.69 -21.37
C THR A 37 -15.32 23.11 -20.87
N LEU A 38 -15.31 21.87 -20.34
CA LEU A 38 -16.54 21.24 -19.82
C LEU A 38 -16.92 21.76 -18.44
N VAL A 39 -16.02 21.65 -17.47
CA VAL A 39 -16.21 22.22 -16.14
C VAL A 39 -15.71 23.67 -16.16
N PRO A 40 -16.62 24.67 -16.16
CA PRO A 40 -16.23 26.06 -16.31
C PRO A 40 -15.42 26.56 -15.10
N PRO A 41 -14.76 27.73 -15.23
CA PRO A 41 -14.20 28.43 -14.07
C PRO A 41 -15.24 28.60 -12.95
N ASP A 42 -14.75 28.66 -11.71
CA ASP A 42 -15.57 28.75 -10.48
C ASP A 42 -16.56 27.58 -10.26
N SER A 43 -16.41 26.45 -10.99
CA SER A 43 -17.23 25.25 -10.81
C SER A 43 -16.41 24.08 -10.26
N ASP A 44 -16.98 23.37 -9.29
CA ASP A 44 -16.38 22.15 -8.72
C ASP A 44 -16.55 20.97 -9.70
N ALA A 45 -15.43 20.28 -9.99
CA ALA A 45 -15.41 19.13 -10.90
C ALA A 45 -15.89 17.84 -10.23
N HIS A 46 -15.76 17.71 -8.91
CA HIS A 46 -16.19 16.54 -8.13
C HIS A 46 -17.71 16.41 -8.08
N THR A 47 -18.41 17.55 -8.09
CA THR A 47 -19.87 17.63 -8.03
C THR A 47 -20.51 18.01 -9.37
N PHE A 48 -19.71 18.06 -10.44
CA PHE A 48 -20.20 18.40 -11.78
C PHE A 48 -21.12 17.30 -12.34
N GLU A 49 -22.31 17.72 -12.77
CA GLU A 49 -23.28 16.87 -13.46
C GLU A 49 -23.36 17.25 -14.95
N PRO A 50 -22.89 16.40 -15.87
CA PRO A 50 -22.93 16.70 -17.30
C PRO A 50 -24.37 16.85 -17.84
N SER A 51 -24.56 17.81 -18.73
CA SER A 51 -25.81 18.07 -19.44
C SER A 51 -25.84 17.42 -20.84
N PRO A 52 -27.03 17.30 -21.48
CA PRO A 52 -27.11 16.85 -22.86
C PRO A 52 -26.31 17.72 -23.86
N SER A 53 -26.13 19.01 -23.59
CA SER A 53 -25.27 19.88 -24.40
C SER A 53 -23.80 19.50 -24.30
N ASP A 54 -23.33 19.07 -23.13
CA ASP A 54 -21.94 18.61 -22.95
C ASP A 54 -21.69 17.33 -23.75
N SER A 55 -22.68 16.44 -23.82
CA SER A 55 -22.62 15.26 -24.68
C SER A 55 -22.47 15.64 -26.16
N ALA A 56 -23.11 16.72 -26.63
CA ALA A 56 -22.95 17.18 -28.01
C ALA A 56 -21.54 17.76 -28.25
N VAL A 57 -20.99 18.47 -27.26
CA VAL A 57 -19.61 18.98 -27.30
C VAL A 57 -18.60 17.84 -27.45
N LEU A 58 -18.73 16.74 -26.68
CA LEU A 58 -17.84 15.58 -26.82
C LEU A 58 -17.98 14.90 -28.18
N ALA A 59 -19.20 14.81 -28.72
CA ALA A 59 -19.46 14.18 -30.01
C ALA A 59 -18.74 14.90 -31.17
N GLU A 60 -18.56 16.22 -31.07
CA GLU A 60 -17.88 17.05 -32.07
C GLU A 60 -16.37 17.22 -31.83
N ALA A 61 -15.83 16.70 -30.73
CA ALA A 61 -14.43 16.87 -30.37
C ALA A 61 -13.50 16.01 -31.23
N ASP A 62 -12.32 16.54 -31.53
CA ASP A 62 -11.22 15.79 -32.15
C ASP A 62 -10.29 15.21 -31.07
N VAL A 63 -10.08 15.96 -29.99
CA VAL A 63 -9.20 15.60 -28.87
C VAL A 63 -9.86 16.00 -27.54
N ILE A 64 -9.72 15.16 -26.52
CA ILE A 64 -10.16 15.45 -25.15
C ILE A 64 -8.94 15.35 -24.24
N PHE A 65 -8.62 16.42 -23.51
CA PHE A 65 -7.62 16.41 -22.44
C PHE A 65 -8.31 16.30 -21.09
N GLU A 66 -7.86 15.34 -20.28
CA GLU A 66 -8.38 15.04 -18.95
C GLU A 66 -7.23 14.86 -17.95
N ILE A 67 -7.50 15.02 -16.65
CA ILE A 67 -6.54 14.70 -15.60
C ILE A 67 -6.37 13.18 -15.51
N GLY A 68 -7.48 12.45 -15.37
CA GLY A 68 -7.48 11.02 -15.04
C GLY A 68 -7.56 10.78 -13.52
N LEU A 69 -7.11 9.61 -13.05
CA LEU A 69 -7.12 9.24 -11.62
C LEU A 69 -8.51 9.24 -10.95
N GLY A 70 -9.58 9.18 -11.75
CA GLY A 70 -10.95 9.27 -11.25
C GLY A 70 -11.39 10.68 -10.86
N PHE A 71 -10.65 11.72 -11.25
CA PHE A 71 -11.06 13.12 -11.04
C PHE A 71 -12.36 13.42 -11.80
N GLU A 72 -12.39 13.09 -13.09
CA GLU A 72 -13.57 13.22 -13.93
C GLU A 72 -14.44 11.95 -13.93
N SER A 73 -14.95 11.55 -12.76
CA SER A 73 -15.72 10.30 -12.55
C SER A 73 -16.95 10.13 -13.46
N TRP A 74 -17.43 11.22 -14.04
CA TRP A 74 -18.56 11.29 -14.97
C TRP A 74 -18.16 11.17 -16.45
N LEU A 75 -16.87 11.34 -16.79
CA LEU A 75 -16.41 11.51 -18.18
C LEU A 75 -16.56 10.24 -19.01
N ASP A 76 -16.28 9.06 -18.46
CA ASP A 76 -16.37 7.80 -19.21
C ASP A 76 -17.79 7.56 -19.73
N ARG A 77 -18.79 7.73 -18.86
CA ARG A 77 -20.21 7.60 -19.23
C ARG A 77 -20.62 8.65 -20.26
N LEU A 78 -20.17 9.89 -20.09
CA LEU A 78 -20.46 10.96 -21.03
C LEU A 78 -19.84 10.70 -22.41
N TYR A 79 -18.59 10.21 -22.44
CA TYR A 79 -17.87 9.86 -23.65
C TYR A 79 -18.59 8.73 -24.42
N GLU A 80 -18.97 7.65 -23.74
CA GLU A 80 -19.75 6.57 -24.34
C GLU A 80 -21.10 7.04 -24.86
N ALA A 81 -21.87 7.77 -24.04
CA ALA A 81 -23.20 8.27 -24.39
C ALA A 81 -23.17 9.25 -25.58
N SER A 82 -22.11 10.06 -25.69
CA SER A 82 -21.93 11.00 -26.80
C SER A 82 -21.66 10.33 -28.15
N GLY A 83 -21.20 9.06 -28.14
CA GLY A 83 -20.71 8.39 -29.34
C GLY A 83 -19.43 9.00 -29.91
N SER A 84 -18.72 9.83 -29.13
CA SER A 84 -17.50 10.51 -29.54
C SER A 84 -16.45 9.55 -30.08
N LYS A 85 -15.65 10.06 -31.03
CA LYS A 85 -14.46 9.40 -31.58
C LYS A 85 -13.19 10.16 -31.26
N ALA A 86 -13.30 11.20 -30.42
CA ALA A 86 -12.18 12.05 -30.04
C ALA A 86 -11.09 11.23 -29.35
N ARG A 87 -9.84 11.57 -29.61
CA ARG A 87 -8.72 10.95 -28.90
C ARG A 87 -8.63 11.53 -27.49
N ARG A 88 -8.72 10.68 -26.48
CA ARG A 88 -8.52 11.05 -25.08
C ARG A 88 -7.05 11.05 -24.70
N ILE A 89 -6.61 12.09 -24.00
CA ILE A 89 -5.25 12.28 -23.50
C ILE A 89 -5.33 12.55 -22.00
N ARG A 90 -4.92 11.55 -21.21
CA ARG A 90 -4.80 11.63 -19.75
C ARG A 90 -3.48 12.27 -19.37
N LEU A 91 -3.53 13.34 -18.59
CA LEU A 91 -2.37 14.14 -18.24
C LEU A 91 -1.59 13.58 -17.05
N ALA A 92 -2.21 12.74 -16.21
CA ALA A 92 -1.57 12.16 -15.04
C ALA A 92 -0.75 10.87 -15.30
N ASN A 93 -0.85 10.26 -16.49
CA ASN A 93 -0.31 8.92 -16.76
C ASN A 93 1.21 8.73 -16.51
N ASN A 94 2.00 9.80 -16.56
CA ASN A 94 3.47 9.74 -16.41
C ASN A 94 3.96 10.66 -15.28
N LEU A 95 3.15 10.84 -14.25
CA LEU A 95 3.50 11.62 -13.06
C LEU A 95 3.88 10.69 -11.91
N GLN A 96 4.67 11.20 -10.96
CA GLN A 96 4.81 10.56 -9.66
C GLN A 96 3.49 10.81 -8.90
N LEU A 97 2.82 9.73 -8.46
CA LEU A 97 1.48 9.82 -7.88
C LEU A 97 1.46 9.58 -6.37
N LEU A 98 0.67 10.36 -5.64
CA LEU A 98 0.43 10.17 -4.20
C LEU A 98 -0.77 9.26 -4.01
N ALA A 99 -0.63 8.19 -3.24
CA ALA A 99 -1.78 7.33 -2.93
C ALA A 99 -2.83 8.07 -2.08
N SER A 100 -4.10 7.94 -2.43
CA SER A 100 -5.24 8.38 -1.63
C SER A 100 -5.39 7.43 -0.44
N GLY A 101 -4.62 7.68 0.61
CA GLY A 101 -4.53 6.80 1.77
C GLY A 101 -3.62 5.58 1.56
N THR A 102 -3.55 4.73 2.57
CA THR A 102 -2.66 3.57 2.62
C THR A 102 -3.16 2.42 1.75
N MET A 103 -4.48 2.31 1.49
CA MET A 103 -5.09 1.14 0.86
C MET A 103 -4.73 -0.15 1.60
N LEU A 104 -4.71 -0.07 2.93
CA LEU A 104 -4.41 -1.18 3.82
C LEU A 104 -5.58 -1.47 4.78
N ARG A 105 -5.71 -2.75 5.13
CA ARG A 105 -6.58 -3.24 6.21
C ARG A 105 -5.80 -4.20 7.10
N LEU A 106 -6.11 -4.24 8.39
CA LEU A 106 -5.46 -5.14 9.35
C LEU A 106 -6.45 -6.19 9.83
N LEU A 107 -6.17 -7.46 9.55
CA LEU A 107 -6.94 -8.58 10.12
C LEU A 107 -6.30 -9.01 11.42
N VAL A 108 -6.92 -8.64 12.53
CA VAL A 108 -6.41 -8.83 13.89
C VAL A 108 -7.16 -9.98 14.58
N SER A 109 -6.41 -10.88 15.20
CA SER A 109 -6.93 -11.96 16.03
C SER A 109 -6.79 -11.65 17.51
N ASP A 110 -7.76 -12.13 18.29
CA ASP A 110 -7.75 -12.05 19.74
C ASP A 110 -7.07 -13.28 20.36
N PHE A 111 -6.50 -13.10 21.54
CA PHE A 111 -5.93 -14.19 22.33
C PHE A 111 -7.00 -15.19 22.80
N GLU A 112 -8.20 -14.69 23.09
CA GLU A 112 -9.35 -15.50 23.46
C GLU A 112 -10.08 -15.99 22.20
N SER A 113 -11.08 -16.88 22.34
CA SER A 113 -11.89 -17.34 21.20
C SER A 113 -12.92 -16.28 20.79
N ALA A 114 -12.45 -15.06 20.54
CA ALA A 114 -13.24 -13.94 20.07
C ALA A 114 -13.09 -13.77 18.54
N PRO A 115 -14.06 -13.11 17.87
CA PRO A 115 -14.01 -12.88 16.44
C PRO A 115 -12.73 -12.16 16.00
N SER A 116 -12.19 -12.53 14.84
CA SER A 116 -11.16 -11.73 14.19
C SER A 116 -11.76 -10.39 13.75
N LYS A 117 -11.03 -9.30 13.94
CA LYS A 117 -11.48 -7.93 13.63
C LYS A 117 -10.69 -7.41 12.44
N LEU A 118 -11.37 -6.77 11.50
CA LEU A 118 -10.75 -6.12 10.37
C LEU A 118 -10.80 -4.61 10.55
N ILE A 119 -9.64 -3.99 10.60
CA ILE A 119 -9.46 -2.55 10.75
C ILE A 119 -9.18 -1.97 9.39
N ASP A 120 -9.87 -0.92 9.00
CA ASP A 120 -9.47 -0.10 7.86
C ASP A 120 -8.46 0.94 8.34
N VAL A 121 -7.26 0.92 7.76
CA VAL A 121 -6.14 1.74 8.26
C VAL A 121 -6.42 3.22 8.09
N ASP A 122 -7.04 3.62 6.97
CA ASP A 122 -7.28 5.02 6.65
C ASP A 122 -8.33 5.65 7.57
N SER A 123 -9.44 4.96 7.83
CA SER A 123 -10.45 5.41 8.78
C SER A 123 -10.11 5.11 10.25
N GLY A 124 -9.17 4.21 10.50
CA GLY A 124 -8.80 3.71 11.83
C GLY A 124 -9.88 2.86 12.53
N LYS A 125 -10.97 2.52 11.84
CA LYS A 125 -12.14 1.85 12.43
C LYS A 125 -12.13 0.35 12.20
N VAL A 126 -12.67 -0.39 13.17
CA VAL A 126 -13.04 -1.80 12.97
C VAL A 126 -14.28 -1.83 12.07
N ILE A 127 -14.11 -2.29 10.83
CA ILE A 127 -15.15 -2.37 9.80
C ILE A 127 -15.69 -3.78 9.58
N GLY A 128 -15.04 -4.80 10.13
CA GLY A 128 -15.46 -6.19 10.01
C GLY A 128 -15.20 -7.00 11.28
N ARG A 129 -16.11 -7.92 11.60
CA ARG A 129 -15.96 -8.89 12.69
C ARG A 129 -16.30 -10.28 12.14
N TYR A 130 -15.35 -11.20 12.22
CA TYR A 130 -15.44 -12.52 11.60
C TYR A 130 -15.31 -13.60 12.66
N GLU A 131 -16.41 -14.33 12.88
CA GLU A 131 -16.46 -15.43 13.82
C GLU A 131 -15.37 -16.48 13.57
N VAL A 132 -14.92 -17.10 14.65
CA VAL A 132 -13.93 -18.17 14.66
C VAL A 132 -14.42 -19.28 15.59
N SER A 133 -14.12 -20.52 15.23
CA SER A 133 -14.44 -21.71 16.04
C SER A 133 -13.36 -22.05 17.06
N ALA A 134 -12.19 -21.42 16.97
CA ALA A 134 -11.07 -21.51 17.91
C ALA A 134 -10.14 -20.29 17.74
N PRO A 135 -9.21 -20.01 18.68
CA PRO A 135 -8.19 -19.00 18.47
C PRO A 135 -7.44 -19.25 17.16
N THR A 136 -7.16 -18.17 16.43
CA THR A 136 -6.65 -18.25 15.06
C THR A 136 -5.38 -17.45 14.86
N TYR A 137 -4.58 -17.89 13.91
CA TYR A 137 -3.46 -17.13 13.38
C TYR A 137 -3.87 -16.64 11.98
N PRO A 138 -4.06 -15.32 11.79
CA PRO A 138 -4.31 -14.75 10.49
C PRO A 138 -2.99 -14.65 9.72
N TYR A 139 -3.03 -14.97 8.43
CA TYR A 139 -1.93 -14.85 7.49
C TYR A 139 -2.37 -14.05 6.27
N THR A 140 -1.44 -13.28 5.72
CA THR A 140 -1.64 -12.55 4.47
C THR A 140 -1.48 -13.50 3.28
N SER A 141 -2.40 -13.45 2.32
CA SER A 141 -2.28 -14.16 1.05
C SER A 141 -1.23 -13.52 0.13
N PRO A 142 -0.68 -14.22 -0.88
CA PRO A 142 0.40 -13.69 -1.72
C PRO A 142 0.18 -12.29 -2.31
N THR A 143 -1.05 -11.94 -2.73
CA THR A 143 -1.36 -10.61 -3.28
C THR A 143 -1.71 -9.58 -2.21
N GLY A 144 -1.87 -10.01 -0.96
CA GLY A 144 -2.40 -9.19 0.13
C GLY A 144 -3.91 -9.06 0.17
N ARG A 145 -4.65 -9.56 -0.83
CA ARG A 145 -6.11 -9.38 -0.86
C ARG A 145 -6.85 -10.16 0.23
N PHE A 146 -6.40 -11.37 0.57
CA PHE A 146 -7.11 -12.27 1.48
C PHE A 146 -6.37 -12.46 2.80
N GLY A 147 -7.14 -12.50 3.89
CA GLY A 147 -6.67 -12.94 5.20
C GLY A 147 -7.05 -14.40 5.44
N VAL A 148 -6.07 -15.28 5.54
CA VAL A 148 -6.26 -16.72 5.80
C VAL A 148 -6.22 -16.98 7.30
N LYS A 149 -7.29 -17.56 7.84
CA LYS A 149 -7.44 -17.86 9.28
C LYS A 149 -7.25 -19.35 9.51
N ILE A 150 -6.12 -19.72 10.12
CA ILE A 150 -5.87 -21.10 10.58
C ILE A 150 -6.39 -21.27 12.01
N GLN A 151 -7.32 -22.20 12.22
CA GLN A 151 -7.98 -22.47 13.51
C GLN A 151 -7.60 -23.87 13.96
N THR A 152 -6.37 -24.03 14.48
CA THR A 152 -5.73 -25.32 14.76
C THR A 152 -6.61 -26.28 15.58
N ASN A 153 -7.18 -25.80 16.70
CA ASN A 153 -7.99 -26.64 17.59
C ASN A 153 -9.38 -26.97 17.02
N ALA A 154 -9.83 -26.25 15.99
CA ALA A 154 -11.09 -26.50 15.30
C ALA A 154 -10.90 -27.33 14.01
N ASN A 155 -9.67 -27.73 13.66
CA ASN A 155 -9.37 -28.44 12.42
C ASN A 155 -9.84 -27.70 11.15
N LEU A 156 -9.80 -26.37 11.19
CA LEU A 156 -10.51 -25.53 10.22
C LEU A 156 -9.60 -24.44 9.65
N ILE A 157 -9.69 -24.25 8.33
CA ILE A 157 -9.13 -23.13 7.59
C ILE A 157 -10.27 -22.38 6.89
N THR A 158 -10.27 -21.06 7.03
CA THR A 158 -11.22 -20.15 6.38
C THR A 158 -10.49 -18.92 5.87
N ALA A 159 -11.06 -18.17 4.93
CA ALA A 159 -10.47 -16.93 4.44
C ALA A 159 -11.46 -15.76 4.50
N VAL A 160 -10.93 -14.55 4.58
CA VAL A 160 -11.66 -13.28 4.50
C VAL A 160 -11.12 -12.52 3.29
N ASP A 161 -11.99 -12.06 2.40
CA ASP A 161 -11.65 -11.08 1.38
C ASP A 161 -11.51 -9.73 2.09
N GLY A 162 -10.29 -9.19 2.07
CA GLY A 162 -9.97 -7.90 2.65
C GLY A 162 -10.67 -6.76 1.94
N GLY A 163 -11.33 -6.97 0.80
CA GLY A 163 -12.11 -5.96 0.09
C GLY A 163 -11.25 -4.86 -0.53
N ILE A 164 -9.97 -5.12 -0.75
CA ILE A 164 -9.07 -4.27 -1.54
C ILE A 164 -8.76 -5.08 -2.78
N VAL A 165 -9.31 -4.65 -3.91
CA VAL A 165 -9.24 -5.35 -5.19
C VAL A 165 -8.39 -4.52 -6.12
N ILE A 166 -7.48 -5.16 -6.84
CA ILE A 166 -6.71 -4.53 -7.90
C ILE A 166 -7.35 -4.92 -9.23
N GLU A 167 -7.95 -3.97 -9.93
CA GLU A 167 -8.50 -4.16 -11.26
C GLU A 167 -7.44 -3.84 -12.31
N ASP A 168 -7.28 -4.72 -13.30
CA ASP A 168 -6.37 -4.51 -14.41
C ASP A 168 -7.13 -3.85 -15.57
N HIS A 169 -6.74 -2.63 -15.93
CA HIS A 169 -7.30 -1.92 -17.09
C HIS A 169 -6.40 -2.03 -18.34
N GLY A 170 -5.33 -2.82 -18.28
CA GLY A 170 -4.40 -3.12 -19.35
C GLY A 170 -3.27 -2.10 -19.55
N ASP A 171 -3.49 -0.82 -19.25
CA ASP A 171 -2.46 0.22 -19.24
C ASP A 171 -2.03 0.65 -17.82
N HIS A 172 -2.80 0.26 -16.81
CA HIS A 172 -2.49 0.45 -15.39
C HIS A 172 -3.31 -0.51 -14.52
N MET A 173 -2.87 -0.66 -13.27
CA MET A 173 -3.59 -1.37 -12.22
C MET A 173 -4.33 -0.36 -11.35
N HIS A 174 -5.62 -0.58 -11.12
CA HIS A 174 -6.50 0.28 -10.34
C HIS A 174 -6.99 -0.44 -9.09
N PRO A 175 -6.35 -0.23 -7.92
CA PRO A 175 -6.89 -0.71 -6.69
C PRO A 175 -8.03 0.17 -6.19
N TYR A 176 -9.11 -0.47 -5.78
CA TYR A 176 -10.24 0.18 -5.12
C TYR A 176 -10.64 -0.60 -3.86
N LYS A 177 -11.30 0.09 -2.95
CA LYS A 177 -11.89 -0.51 -1.75
C LYS A 177 -13.35 -0.84 -2.02
N ARG A 178 -13.77 -1.99 -1.52
CA ARG A 178 -15.16 -2.39 -1.35
C ARG A 178 -15.36 -2.94 0.04
N ASP A 179 -16.61 -3.24 0.40
CA ASP A 179 -16.88 -3.90 1.67
C ASP A 179 -16.16 -5.25 1.75
N PRO A 180 -15.48 -5.53 2.87
CA PRO A 180 -14.80 -6.80 3.07
C PRO A 180 -15.83 -7.90 3.29
N GLN A 181 -15.49 -9.14 2.91
CA GLN A 181 -16.44 -10.26 2.95
C GLN A 181 -15.80 -11.52 3.49
N LEU A 182 -16.55 -12.30 4.27
CA LEU A 182 -16.17 -13.67 4.56
C LEU A 182 -16.31 -14.48 3.26
N THR A 183 -15.25 -15.16 2.84
CA THR A 183 -15.34 -15.97 1.62
C THR A 183 -16.13 -17.25 1.89
N ALA A 184 -16.64 -17.87 0.82
CA ALA A 184 -17.24 -19.20 0.92
C ALA A 184 -16.19 -20.31 1.16
N PHE A 185 -14.90 -19.98 1.09
CA PHE A 185 -13.82 -20.96 1.23
C PHE A 185 -13.78 -21.52 2.64
N ARG A 186 -13.80 -22.85 2.68
CA ARG A 186 -13.68 -23.65 3.89
C ARG A 186 -12.88 -24.90 3.55
N ALA A 187 -11.80 -25.14 4.28
CA ALA A 187 -11.05 -26.38 4.22
C ALA A 187 -10.90 -26.99 5.61
N GLU A 188 -11.01 -28.32 5.69
CA GLU A 188 -10.83 -29.07 6.92
C GLU A 188 -9.53 -29.85 6.86
N GLY A 189 -8.74 -29.74 7.91
CA GLY A 189 -7.44 -30.39 8.03
C GLY A 189 -7.20 -30.76 9.48
N ARG A 190 -6.52 -31.89 9.74
CA ARG A 190 -6.32 -32.35 11.13
C ARG A 190 -5.14 -31.60 11.75
N THR A 191 -5.42 -30.73 12.71
CA THR A 191 -4.44 -29.87 13.39
C THR A 191 -3.62 -29.03 12.38
N PRO A 192 -4.25 -28.11 11.63
CA PRO A 192 -3.52 -27.24 10.69
C PRO A 192 -2.68 -26.25 11.49
N ILE A 193 -1.39 -26.12 11.15
CA ILE A 193 -0.47 -25.23 11.86
C ILE A 193 0.32 -24.35 10.89
N HIS A 194 1.18 -24.94 10.07
CA HIS A 194 2.16 -24.17 9.30
C HIS A 194 1.56 -23.66 8.00
N TYR A 195 1.70 -22.36 7.78
CA TYR A 195 1.30 -21.65 6.56
C TYR A 195 2.56 -21.11 5.89
N VAL A 196 2.76 -21.45 4.63
CA VAL A 196 3.85 -20.89 3.81
C VAL A 196 3.26 -20.37 2.51
N ALA A 197 3.44 -19.08 2.26
CA ALA A 197 3.12 -18.45 0.98
C ALA A 197 4.41 -18.15 0.23
N HIS A 198 4.53 -18.67 -0.99
CA HIS A 198 5.69 -18.43 -1.85
C HIS A 198 5.34 -18.76 -3.31
N ALA A 199 5.93 -18.03 -4.26
CA ALA A 199 5.66 -18.18 -5.70
C ALA A 199 4.14 -18.15 -6.07
N GLY A 200 3.38 -17.25 -5.42
CA GLY A 200 1.93 -17.11 -5.64
C GLY A 200 1.06 -18.28 -5.15
N GLN A 201 1.67 -19.27 -4.48
CA GLN A 201 1.02 -20.44 -3.93
C GLN A 201 1.05 -20.42 -2.41
N ILE A 202 0.13 -21.17 -1.81
CA ILE A 202 -0.03 -21.32 -0.37
C ILE A 202 0.06 -22.81 -0.04
N ALA A 203 0.95 -23.18 0.88
CA ALA A 203 1.01 -24.51 1.45
C ALA A 203 0.58 -24.47 2.93
N ILE A 204 -0.36 -25.35 3.31
CA ILE A 204 -0.78 -25.54 4.69
C ILE A 204 -0.47 -26.97 5.12
N PHE A 205 0.33 -27.11 6.19
CA PHE A 205 0.69 -28.39 6.77
C PHE A 205 -0.28 -28.79 7.89
N ASN A 206 -0.84 -29.99 7.78
CA ASN A 206 -1.78 -30.56 8.75
C ASN A 206 -1.08 -31.60 9.62
N ASP A 207 -0.64 -31.18 10.81
CA ASP A 207 0.22 -31.99 11.68
C ASP A 207 -0.42 -33.31 12.10
N GLY A 208 -1.73 -33.31 12.30
CA GLY A 208 -2.46 -34.43 12.87
C GLY A 208 -2.60 -35.63 11.93
N ASN A 209 -2.35 -35.46 10.64
CA ASN A 209 -2.39 -36.54 9.64
C ASN A 209 -1.23 -36.51 8.63
N GLY A 210 -0.39 -35.46 8.64
CA GLY A 210 0.75 -35.31 7.73
C GLY A 210 0.34 -34.97 6.29
N GLU A 211 -0.88 -34.45 6.10
CA GLU A 211 -1.35 -33.97 4.81
C GLU A 211 -0.97 -32.51 4.59
N VAL A 212 -0.64 -32.17 3.35
CA VAL A 212 -0.32 -30.81 2.94
C VAL A 212 -1.30 -30.39 1.89
N MET A 213 -1.94 -29.25 2.13
CA MET A 213 -2.82 -28.58 1.19
C MET A 213 -2.02 -27.54 0.43
N LEU A 214 -1.92 -27.70 -0.90
CA LEU A 214 -1.35 -26.71 -1.79
C LEU A 214 -2.48 -26.03 -2.57
N LEU A 215 -2.66 -24.74 -2.30
CA LEU A 215 -3.74 -23.92 -2.82
C LEU A 215 -3.20 -22.58 -3.37
N SER A 216 -4.09 -21.81 -3.99
CA SER A 216 -3.85 -20.46 -4.49
C SER A 216 -5.02 -19.56 -4.10
N GLU A 217 -4.90 -18.26 -4.34
CA GLU A 217 -6.00 -17.33 -4.04
C GLU A 217 -7.28 -17.62 -4.84
N ARG A 218 -7.18 -18.30 -5.99
CA ARG A 218 -8.36 -18.76 -6.74
C ARG A 218 -9.27 -19.66 -5.91
N ASN A 219 -8.71 -20.40 -4.95
CA ASN A 219 -9.49 -21.22 -4.01
C ASN A 219 -10.35 -20.37 -3.06
N PHE A 220 -9.97 -19.11 -2.82
CA PHE A 220 -10.75 -18.19 -2.00
C PHE A 220 -11.87 -17.51 -2.78
N GLU A 221 -11.71 -17.41 -4.10
CA GLU A 221 -12.68 -16.79 -5.02
C GLU A 221 -13.76 -17.76 -5.51
N SER A 222 -13.39 -19.03 -5.73
CA SER A 222 -14.29 -20.05 -6.25
C SER A 222 -14.12 -21.39 -5.56
N ALA A 223 -15.24 -21.98 -5.16
CA ALA A 223 -15.29 -23.34 -4.62
C ALA A 223 -14.92 -24.42 -5.67
N GLU A 224 -14.92 -24.08 -6.96
CA GLU A 224 -14.55 -25.00 -8.05
C GLU A 224 -13.03 -25.07 -8.27
N ALA A 225 -12.25 -24.15 -7.70
CA ALA A 225 -10.81 -24.17 -7.84
C ALA A 225 -10.23 -25.42 -7.14
N GLY A 226 -9.51 -26.23 -7.91
CA GLY A 226 -8.83 -27.41 -7.40
C GLY A 226 -7.74 -27.07 -6.39
N MET A 227 -7.49 -27.98 -5.47
CA MET A 227 -6.40 -27.95 -4.50
C MET A 227 -5.62 -29.26 -4.61
N LEU A 228 -4.29 -29.19 -4.55
CA LEU A 228 -3.45 -30.40 -4.53
C LEU A 228 -3.23 -30.83 -3.09
N ILE A 229 -3.33 -32.13 -2.84
CA ILE A 229 -3.05 -32.73 -1.53
C ILE A 229 -1.82 -33.60 -1.66
N PHE A 230 -0.81 -33.31 -0.84
CA PHE A 230 0.36 -34.16 -0.67
C PHE A 230 0.26 -34.90 0.65
N LYS A 231 0.87 -36.09 0.72
CA LYS A 231 0.90 -36.88 1.95
C LYS A 231 2.32 -37.26 2.33
N THR A 232 2.67 -36.97 3.57
CA THR A 232 3.94 -37.41 4.16
C THR A 232 3.80 -38.83 4.71
N ALA A 233 4.92 -39.48 5.00
CA ALA A 233 4.94 -40.88 5.44
C ALA A 233 4.19 -41.11 6.78
N ARG A 234 4.08 -40.08 7.63
CA ARG A 234 3.32 -40.08 8.88
C ARG A 234 3.01 -38.66 9.33
N ALA A 235 2.00 -38.53 10.19
CA ALA A 235 1.73 -37.32 10.97
C ALA A 235 2.96 -36.86 11.76
N HIS A 236 3.27 -35.57 11.70
CA HIS A 236 4.35 -34.90 12.42
C HIS A 236 4.16 -33.38 12.36
N HIS A 237 4.87 -32.64 13.20
CA HIS A 237 4.92 -31.18 13.14
C HIS A 237 5.89 -30.76 12.03
N GLY A 238 5.35 -30.52 10.84
CA GLY A 238 6.12 -30.41 9.60
C GLY A 238 5.93 -29.09 8.87
N VAL A 239 6.62 -28.93 7.74
CA VAL A 239 6.51 -27.74 6.90
C VAL A 239 6.49 -28.14 5.43
N ALA A 240 5.81 -27.33 4.63
CA ALA A 240 5.78 -27.44 3.19
C ALA A 240 6.07 -26.08 2.57
N VAL A 241 7.01 -26.01 1.62
CA VAL A 241 7.38 -24.75 0.95
C VAL A 241 7.06 -24.87 -0.54
N PRO A 242 6.10 -24.10 -1.05
CA PRO A 242 5.80 -24.09 -2.48
C PRO A 242 6.87 -23.32 -3.26
N LEU A 243 7.39 -23.91 -4.34
CA LEU A 243 8.43 -23.35 -5.19
C LEU A 243 7.98 -23.36 -6.67
N GLY A 244 6.73 -23.00 -6.95
CA GLY A 244 6.13 -23.04 -8.28
C GLY A 244 5.74 -24.47 -8.68
N ASP A 245 6.50 -25.09 -9.57
CA ASP A 245 6.23 -26.47 -10.04
C ASP A 245 6.69 -27.56 -9.06
N HIS A 246 7.22 -27.17 -7.92
CA HIS A 246 7.76 -28.06 -6.90
C HIS A 246 7.25 -27.67 -5.51
N VAL A 247 7.24 -28.65 -4.60
CA VAL A 247 6.99 -28.44 -3.18
C VAL A 247 8.10 -29.13 -2.39
N VAL A 248 8.72 -28.38 -1.49
CA VAL A 248 9.64 -28.94 -0.49
C VAL A 248 8.81 -29.42 0.68
N LEU A 249 8.98 -30.68 1.09
CA LEU A 249 8.25 -31.28 2.21
C LEU A 249 9.24 -31.72 3.28
N SER A 250 8.91 -31.46 4.55
CA SER A 250 9.62 -32.06 5.67
C SER A 250 9.43 -33.58 5.70
N VAL A 251 10.50 -34.28 6.05
CA VAL A 251 10.54 -35.74 6.17
C VAL A 251 10.44 -36.12 7.64
N PRO A 252 9.40 -36.88 8.05
CA PRO A 252 9.22 -37.26 9.45
C PRO A 252 10.30 -38.24 9.92
N ASP A 253 10.61 -38.19 11.23
CA ASP A 253 11.31 -39.29 11.89
C ASP A 253 10.39 -40.51 11.98
N THR A 254 10.70 -41.60 11.28
CA THR A 254 9.92 -42.83 11.32
C THR A 254 10.39 -43.82 12.38
N GLN A 255 11.56 -43.58 12.99
CA GLN A 255 12.17 -44.47 13.98
C GLN A 255 11.86 -44.03 15.41
N ASN A 256 11.70 -42.73 15.65
CA ASN A 256 11.32 -42.17 16.94
C ASN A 256 9.80 -41.92 17.00
N MET A 257 9.12 -42.61 17.93
CA MET A 257 7.65 -42.55 18.05
C MET A 257 7.16 -41.40 18.93
N ASP A 258 8.04 -40.77 19.73
CA ASP A 258 7.70 -39.66 20.62
C ASP A 258 7.80 -38.31 19.90
N TYR A 259 6.69 -37.83 19.31
CA TYR A 259 6.49 -36.46 18.79
C TYR A 259 7.75 -35.80 18.19
N ALA A 260 8.50 -36.57 17.39
CA ALA A 260 9.80 -36.16 16.91
C ALA A 260 9.63 -35.12 15.79
N LEU A 261 10.29 -33.98 15.96
CA LEU A 261 10.47 -33.00 14.90
C LEU A 261 11.15 -33.67 13.68
N PRO A 262 10.85 -33.22 12.46
CA PRO A 262 11.33 -33.85 11.24
C PRO A 262 12.87 -33.94 11.14
N LEU A 263 13.36 -34.88 10.32
CA LEU A 263 14.79 -35.18 10.16
C LEU A 263 15.43 -34.52 8.94
N GLY A 264 14.64 -33.96 8.04
CA GLY A 264 15.16 -33.38 6.81
C GLY A 264 14.03 -32.95 5.87
N ILE A 265 14.39 -32.79 4.61
CA ILE A 265 13.50 -32.35 3.54
C ILE A 265 13.63 -33.25 2.32
N GLN A 266 12.60 -33.22 1.48
CA GLN A 266 12.59 -33.78 0.13
C GLN A 266 11.87 -32.81 -0.80
N VAL A 267 12.20 -32.83 -2.09
CA VAL A 267 11.51 -32.03 -3.11
C VAL A 267 10.61 -32.96 -3.93
N ARG A 268 9.36 -32.56 -4.10
CA ARG A 268 8.40 -33.24 -4.96
C ARG A 268 7.91 -32.31 -6.06
N ASN A 269 7.52 -32.87 -7.20
CA ASN A 269 6.79 -32.11 -8.22
C ASN A 269 5.28 -32.09 -7.91
N LEU A 270 4.49 -31.34 -8.69
CA LEU A 270 3.03 -31.26 -8.51
C LEU A 270 2.26 -32.57 -8.77
N LYS A 271 2.93 -33.63 -9.26
CA LYS A 271 2.36 -34.98 -9.40
C LYS A 271 2.67 -35.88 -8.19
N ASP A 272 3.22 -35.30 -7.12
CA ASP A 272 3.68 -36.00 -5.91
C ASP A 272 4.85 -36.97 -6.14
N GLU A 273 5.59 -36.81 -7.24
CA GLU A 273 6.80 -37.60 -7.53
C GLU A 273 8.00 -36.96 -6.82
N VAL A 274 8.83 -37.79 -6.17
CA VAL A 274 10.06 -37.33 -5.51
C VAL A 274 11.11 -36.99 -6.56
N ILE A 275 11.51 -35.72 -6.60
CA ILE A 275 12.52 -35.18 -7.53
C ILE A 275 13.90 -35.16 -6.87
N ALA A 276 13.97 -34.81 -5.59
CA ALA A 276 15.22 -34.78 -4.86
C ALA A 276 15.04 -35.23 -3.40
N SER A 277 16.01 -36.00 -2.92
CA SER A 277 16.17 -36.38 -1.52
C SER A 277 17.62 -36.13 -1.14
N PHE A 278 17.86 -35.64 0.07
CA PHE A 278 19.19 -35.20 0.49
C PHE A 278 19.73 -36.09 1.61
N ALA A 279 21.03 -36.40 1.52
CA ALA A 279 21.73 -37.14 2.56
C ALA A 279 21.92 -36.27 3.83
N ASP A 280 22.09 -34.97 3.64
CA ASP A 280 22.22 -33.99 4.73
C ASP A 280 20.91 -33.91 5.53
N GLN A 281 20.96 -34.43 6.74
CA GLN A 281 19.85 -34.38 7.68
C GLN A 281 19.80 -33.02 8.40
N CYS A 282 18.59 -32.58 8.71
CA CYS A 282 18.26 -31.47 9.59
C CYS A 282 17.52 -32.04 10.82
N PRO A 283 18.24 -32.62 11.80
CA PRO A 283 17.59 -33.22 12.95
C PRO A 283 16.83 -32.15 13.73
N GLY A 284 15.58 -32.43 14.06
CA GLY A 284 14.75 -31.48 14.80
C GLY A 284 14.32 -30.27 13.96
N LEU A 285 14.12 -30.47 12.65
CA LEU A 285 13.74 -29.41 11.71
C LEU A 285 12.51 -28.64 12.23
N HIS A 286 12.65 -27.32 12.36
CA HIS A 286 11.57 -26.40 12.69
C HIS A 286 11.93 -24.99 12.24
N GLY A 287 10.96 -24.30 11.64
CA GLY A 287 11.12 -22.97 11.10
C GLY A 287 11.78 -22.98 9.73
N GLU A 288 11.27 -22.10 8.88
CA GLU A 288 11.60 -21.98 7.47
C GLU A 288 11.54 -20.51 7.05
N ALA A 289 12.34 -20.15 6.06
CA ALA A 289 12.15 -18.92 5.30
C ALA A 289 12.75 -19.08 3.89
N SER A 290 12.23 -18.33 2.92
CA SER A 290 12.75 -18.27 1.56
C SER A 290 13.25 -16.86 1.23
N SER A 291 14.31 -16.78 0.43
CA SER A 291 14.97 -15.53 0.01
C SER A 291 15.72 -15.80 -1.29
N GLY A 292 15.26 -15.21 -2.39
CA GLY A 292 15.81 -15.48 -3.72
C GLY A 292 15.83 -16.98 -4.07
N ALA A 293 17.01 -17.51 -4.40
CA ALA A 293 17.21 -18.91 -4.76
C ALA A 293 17.33 -19.87 -3.56
N PHE A 294 17.25 -19.35 -2.33
CA PHE A 294 17.53 -20.10 -1.11
C PHE A 294 16.28 -20.31 -0.26
N THR A 295 16.18 -21.48 0.35
CA THR A 295 15.25 -21.76 1.46
C THR A 295 16.06 -22.27 2.66
N ALA A 296 15.93 -21.60 3.79
CA ALA A 296 16.61 -21.98 5.03
C ALA A 296 15.67 -22.72 5.97
N PHE A 297 16.18 -23.74 6.67
CA PHE A 297 15.46 -24.52 7.67
C PHE A 297 16.27 -24.59 8.97
N GLY A 298 15.64 -24.25 10.09
CA GLY A 298 16.25 -24.34 11.41
C GLY A 298 16.32 -25.79 11.89
N CYS A 299 17.48 -26.24 12.38
CA CYS A 299 17.66 -27.59 12.93
C CYS A 299 18.07 -27.51 14.41
N ALA A 300 18.30 -28.64 15.06
CA ALA A 300 18.76 -28.71 16.44
C ALA A 300 20.20 -28.17 16.62
N ASP A 301 21.08 -28.36 15.63
CA ASP A 301 22.51 -28.06 15.73
C ASP A 301 23.08 -27.24 14.55
N ARG A 302 22.20 -26.81 13.62
CA ARG A 302 22.59 -26.14 12.37
C ARG A 302 21.42 -25.41 11.73
N VAL A 303 21.70 -24.73 10.62
CA VAL A 303 20.71 -24.32 9.61
C VAL A 303 20.96 -25.12 8.35
N LEU A 304 19.94 -25.79 7.81
CA LEU A 304 19.99 -26.42 6.50
C LEU A 304 19.56 -25.40 5.45
N ILE A 305 20.37 -25.22 4.41
CA ILE A 305 20.07 -24.34 3.27
C ILE A 305 19.81 -25.23 2.06
N LEU A 306 18.62 -25.09 1.49
CA LEU A 306 18.28 -25.58 0.16
C LEU A 306 18.57 -24.47 -0.85
N GLU A 307 19.32 -24.78 -1.89
CA GLU A 307 19.62 -23.89 -3.01
C GLU A 307 18.97 -24.46 -4.28
N ARG A 308 18.22 -23.61 -4.98
CA ARG A 308 17.53 -23.95 -6.23
C ARG A 308 18.22 -23.25 -7.41
N ASN A 309 18.59 -24.02 -8.42
CA ASN A 309 19.06 -23.49 -9.70
C ASN A 309 18.21 -24.08 -10.84
N GLY A 310 17.20 -23.33 -11.29
CA GLY A 310 16.20 -23.86 -12.21
C GLY A 310 15.42 -25.03 -11.61
N ASN A 311 15.62 -26.23 -12.15
CA ASN A 311 15.03 -27.48 -11.65
C ASN A 311 16.01 -28.33 -10.84
N ASP A 312 17.26 -27.88 -10.67
CA ASP A 312 18.26 -28.57 -9.86
C ASP A 312 18.19 -28.06 -8.42
N PHE A 313 18.30 -28.99 -7.48
CA PHE A 313 18.23 -28.72 -6.05
C PHE A 313 19.46 -29.28 -5.34
N SER A 314 20.05 -28.49 -4.45
CA SER A 314 21.19 -28.91 -3.62
C SER A 314 21.04 -28.41 -2.20
N THR A 315 21.68 -29.08 -1.25
CA THR A 315 21.65 -28.68 0.16
C THR A 315 23.05 -28.44 0.70
N LYS A 316 23.15 -27.53 1.65
CA LYS A 316 24.33 -27.34 2.51
C LYS A 316 23.91 -27.04 3.94
N SER A 317 24.77 -27.38 4.89
CA SER A 317 24.52 -27.18 6.32
C SER A 317 25.46 -26.14 6.91
N LEU A 318 24.89 -25.14 7.60
CA LEU A 318 25.64 -24.16 8.39
C LEU A 318 25.55 -24.54 9.87
N ARG A 319 26.61 -25.13 10.42
CA ARG A 319 26.64 -25.61 11.81
C ARG A 319 26.79 -24.46 12.80
N TYR A 320 26.16 -24.60 13.97
CA TYR A 320 26.39 -23.68 15.07
C TYR A 320 27.83 -23.79 15.57
N ALA A 321 28.40 -22.66 15.97
CA ALA A 321 29.76 -22.63 16.51
C ALA A 321 29.81 -23.41 17.84
N PRO A 322 30.91 -24.12 18.17
CA PRO A 322 31.01 -24.93 19.39
C PRO A 322 30.72 -24.19 20.71
N GLU A 323 30.97 -22.88 20.72
CA GLU A 323 30.73 -21.96 21.85
C GLU A 323 29.25 -21.55 22.00
N THR A 324 28.38 -21.96 21.08
CA THR A 324 26.95 -21.66 21.13
C THR A 324 26.35 -22.22 22.43
N PRO A 325 25.69 -21.40 23.26
CA PRO A 325 25.14 -21.87 24.53
C PRO A 325 24.14 -23.02 24.34
N SER A 326 24.19 -23.99 25.25
CA SER A 326 23.30 -25.15 25.22
C SER A 326 21.82 -24.74 25.20
N GLY A 327 21.04 -25.37 24.34
CA GLY A 327 19.62 -25.04 24.13
C GLY A 327 19.36 -23.90 23.15
N THR A 328 20.40 -23.23 22.65
CA THR A 328 20.28 -22.25 21.57
C THR A 328 20.08 -22.97 20.24
N ARG A 329 19.06 -22.57 19.48
CA ARG A 329 18.81 -23.05 18.13
C ARG A 329 18.03 -22.02 17.32
N VAL A 330 18.13 -22.14 16.00
CA VAL A 330 17.21 -21.52 15.05
C VAL A 330 15.97 -22.41 14.94
N GLY A 331 14.80 -21.78 15.10
CA GLY A 331 13.48 -22.40 15.06
C GLY A 331 12.38 -21.48 14.50
N THR A 332 12.71 -20.21 14.26
CA THR A 332 11.88 -19.20 13.59
C THR A 332 12.82 -18.41 12.71
N LEU A 333 12.44 -18.26 11.44
CA LEU A 333 13.22 -17.59 10.42
C LEU A 333 12.33 -16.56 9.73
N VAL A 334 12.94 -15.48 9.26
CA VAL A 334 12.36 -14.55 8.30
C VAL A 334 13.35 -14.33 7.17
N GLY A 335 12.83 -14.14 5.96
CA GLY A 335 13.57 -13.82 4.75
C GLY A 335 12.82 -12.73 4.00
N HIS A 336 13.52 -12.09 3.05
CA HIS A 336 12.96 -11.03 2.23
C HIS A 336 13.40 -11.23 0.79
N GLU A 337 12.49 -11.12 -0.18
CA GLU A 337 12.78 -11.45 -1.58
C GLU A 337 13.89 -10.59 -2.21
N LYS A 338 14.03 -9.34 -1.78
CA LYS A 338 15.12 -8.43 -2.21
C LYS A 338 16.47 -8.72 -1.54
N GLN A 339 16.52 -9.67 -0.61
CA GLN A 339 17.71 -10.03 0.15
C GLN A 339 18.18 -11.44 -0.17
N ASN A 340 19.45 -11.71 0.15
CA ASN A 340 20.07 -13.03 0.01
C ASN A 340 20.53 -13.60 1.36
N PHE A 341 19.98 -13.11 2.46
CA PHE A 341 20.26 -13.60 3.81
C PHE A 341 18.94 -13.82 4.58
N PHE A 342 19.04 -14.49 5.72
CA PHE A 342 17.91 -14.71 6.61
C PHE A 342 18.23 -14.20 8.02
N ILE A 343 17.19 -13.90 8.78
CA ILE A 343 17.29 -13.65 10.20
C ILE A 343 16.58 -14.78 10.94
N GLY A 344 17.29 -15.42 11.86
CA GLY A 344 16.75 -16.46 12.72
C GLY A 344 16.77 -16.05 14.19
N ASN A 345 15.92 -16.65 15.01
CA ASN A 345 16.10 -16.59 16.45
C ASN A 345 17.39 -17.30 16.88
N PHE A 346 18.06 -16.81 17.92
CA PHE A 346 19.27 -17.43 18.44
C PHE A 346 19.39 -17.26 19.95
N GLY A 347 18.52 -17.95 20.68
CA GLY A 347 18.39 -17.85 22.13
C GLY A 347 17.29 -16.88 22.55
N GLN A 348 17.24 -16.55 23.84
CA GLN A 348 16.17 -15.71 24.40
C GLN A 348 16.36 -14.21 24.12
N THR A 349 17.60 -13.76 24.00
CA THR A 349 17.99 -12.35 23.81
C THR A 349 18.94 -12.20 22.62
N GLY A 350 18.81 -13.06 21.63
CA GLY A 350 19.67 -13.06 20.46
C GLY A 350 18.93 -13.47 19.20
N LEU A 351 19.37 -12.88 18.09
CA LEU A 351 19.05 -13.28 16.73
C LEU A 351 20.35 -13.77 16.06
N VAL A 352 20.24 -14.28 14.84
CA VAL A 352 21.38 -14.65 14.01
C VAL A 352 21.09 -14.28 12.57
N ARG A 353 22.03 -13.60 11.93
CA ARG A 353 22.03 -13.44 10.47
C ARG A 353 22.64 -14.68 9.84
N ILE A 354 21.95 -15.24 8.87
CA ILE A 354 22.31 -16.46 8.16
C ILE A 354 22.61 -16.05 6.72
N ASP A 355 23.88 -16.10 6.35
CA ASP A 355 24.32 -15.80 4.99
C ASP A 355 24.57 -17.12 4.23
N PRO A 356 23.65 -17.55 3.35
CA PRO A 356 23.80 -18.76 2.56
C PRO A 356 24.94 -18.67 1.54
N ILE A 357 25.32 -17.47 1.07
CA ILE A 357 26.37 -17.30 0.05
C ILE A 357 27.75 -17.38 0.72
N ALA A 358 27.96 -16.59 1.77
CA ALA A 358 29.20 -16.62 2.55
C ALA A 358 29.32 -17.88 3.42
N GLY A 359 28.21 -18.58 3.68
CA GLY A 359 28.16 -19.75 4.53
C GLY A 359 28.40 -19.43 5.99
N THR A 360 27.90 -18.28 6.47
CA THR A 360 28.17 -17.78 7.83
C THR A 360 26.91 -17.63 8.66
N LEU A 361 27.09 -17.78 9.98
CA LEU A 361 26.10 -17.48 11.01
C LEU A 361 26.67 -16.37 11.89
N THR A 362 26.04 -15.19 11.87
CA THR A 362 26.50 -14.02 12.61
C THR A 362 25.50 -13.69 13.73
N PRO A 363 25.80 -13.98 15.01
CA PRO A 363 24.90 -13.66 16.11
C PRO A 363 24.68 -12.15 16.26
N ILE A 364 23.45 -11.76 16.61
CA ILE A 364 23.03 -10.38 16.89
C ILE A 364 22.46 -10.37 18.31
N SER A 365 23.01 -9.52 19.17
CA SER A 365 22.57 -9.42 20.58
C SER A 365 21.43 -8.41 20.71
N LEU A 366 20.40 -8.76 21.48
CA LEU A 366 19.29 -7.89 21.82
C LEU A 366 19.40 -7.44 23.29
N PRO A 367 18.92 -6.24 23.63
CA PRO A 367 19.00 -5.72 24.99
C PRO A 367 18.11 -6.51 25.96
N MET A 368 17.01 -7.04 25.44
CA MET A 368 15.95 -7.72 26.19
C MET A 368 15.43 -8.91 25.38
N ARG A 369 14.61 -9.73 26.03
CA ARG A 369 13.90 -10.82 25.34
C ARG A 369 12.87 -10.24 24.38
N TYR A 370 12.69 -10.85 23.21
CA TYR A 370 11.73 -10.40 22.20
C TYR A 370 10.45 -11.23 22.17
N SER A 371 9.34 -10.65 21.70
CA SER A 371 8.11 -11.39 21.38
C SER A 371 8.05 -11.82 19.91
N ALA A 372 8.46 -10.94 19.00
CA ALA A 372 8.39 -11.09 17.56
C ALA A 372 9.50 -10.26 16.88
N PHE A 373 9.92 -10.71 15.71
CA PHE A 373 10.82 -9.98 14.82
C PHE A 373 10.41 -10.21 13.37
N GLN A 374 10.63 -9.22 12.51
CA GLN A 374 10.48 -9.29 11.06
C GLN A 374 11.57 -8.46 10.39
N LEU A 375 11.70 -8.58 9.07
CA LEU A 375 12.42 -7.60 8.27
C LEU A 375 11.46 -6.46 7.89
N ASP A 376 11.97 -5.26 7.62
CA ASP A 376 11.18 -4.23 6.95
C ASP A 376 10.70 -4.78 5.59
N ALA A 377 9.50 -4.39 5.19
CA ALA A 377 8.85 -4.95 4.00
C ALA A 377 9.25 -4.24 2.70
N GLU A 378 9.91 -3.09 2.80
CA GLU A 378 10.30 -2.31 1.61
C GLU A 378 11.61 -2.82 1.00
N THR A 379 12.62 -3.02 1.85
CA THR A 379 13.99 -3.35 1.44
C THR A 379 14.46 -4.68 2.02
N GLY A 380 14.04 -5.01 3.24
CA GLY A 380 14.58 -6.12 4.02
C GLY A 380 15.96 -5.87 4.62
N GLU A 381 16.47 -4.63 4.56
CA GLU A 381 17.77 -4.25 5.11
C GLU A 381 17.74 -4.01 6.62
N LYS A 382 16.56 -3.89 7.22
CA LYS A 382 16.34 -3.59 8.64
C LYS A 382 15.56 -4.71 9.33
N ILE A 383 16.01 -5.07 10.53
CA ILE A 383 15.28 -5.97 11.43
C ILE A 383 14.43 -5.11 12.36
N ILE A 384 13.14 -5.39 12.37
CA ILE A 384 12.19 -4.80 13.30
C ILE A 384 11.90 -5.82 14.39
N VAL A 385 12.15 -5.48 15.65
CA VAL A 385 11.98 -6.41 16.78
C VAL A 385 11.25 -5.74 17.95
N VAL A 386 10.31 -6.49 18.54
CA VAL A 386 9.55 -6.04 19.72
C VAL A 386 10.08 -6.76 20.97
N THR A 387 10.50 -6.01 21.98
CA THR A 387 11.10 -6.53 23.21
C THR A 387 10.20 -6.40 24.44
N THR A 388 10.46 -7.21 25.47
CA THR A 388 9.62 -7.36 26.67
C THR A 388 9.47 -6.10 27.52
N ASP A 389 10.37 -5.13 27.35
CA ASP A 389 10.27 -3.78 27.92
C ASP A 389 9.24 -2.90 27.19
N GLY A 390 8.59 -3.39 26.13
CA GLY A 390 7.61 -2.64 25.35
C GLY A 390 8.20 -1.84 24.18
N SER A 391 9.51 -1.98 23.96
CA SER A 391 10.24 -1.27 22.91
C SER A 391 10.14 -1.97 21.56
N VAL A 392 10.14 -1.18 20.49
CA VAL A 392 10.36 -1.59 19.12
C VAL A 392 11.71 -1.05 18.68
N HIS A 393 12.57 -1.93 18.19
CA HIS A 393 13.90 -1.57 17.72
C HIS A 393 14.00 -1.75 16.20
N ARG A 394 14.64 -0.78 15.54
CA ARG A 394 15.12 -0.89 14.16
C ARG A 394 16.61 -1.19 14.20
N ILE A 395 17.00 -2.32 13.63
CA ILE A 395 18.37 -2.84 13.66
C ILE A 395 18.85 -3.00 12.23
N ASP A 396 20.05 -2.53 11.93
CA ASP A 396 20.67 -2.79 10.63
C ASP A 396 20.93 -4.30 10.48
N ALA A 397 20.33 -4.94 9.47
CA ALA A 397 20.38 -6.39 9.33
C ALA A 397 21.78 -6.90 8.94
N MET A 398 22.60 -6.06 8.33
CA MET A 398 23.96 -6.40 7.91
C MET A 398 24.94 -6.36 9.10
N THR A 399 24.88 -5.32 9.93
CA THR A 399 25.81 -5.10 11.03
C THR A 399 25.31 -5.62 12.37
N GLY A 400 24.00 -5.79 12.53
CA GLY A 400 23.35 -6.11 13.81
C GLY A 400 23.28 -4.92 14.77
N THR A 401 23.57 -3.71 14.31
CA THR A 401 23.58 -2.50 15.13
C THR A 401 22.16 -1.98 15.33
N ILE A 402 21.75 -1.73 16.58
CA ILE A 402 20.48 -1.05 16.88
C ILE A 402 20.62 0.42 16.48
N GLU A 403 19.88 0.84 15.46
CA GLU A 403 19.92 2.21 14.93
C GLU A 403 18.98 3.14 15.70
N ALA A 404 17.80 2.62 16.07
CA ALA A 404 16.76 3.37 16.75
C ALA A 404 15.90 2.45 17.63
N SER A 405 15.30 3.03 18.67
CA SER A 405 14.40 2.35 19.61
C SER A 405 13.24 3.27 19.97
N LEU A 406 12.04 2.71 20.06
CA LEU A 406 10.80 3.42 20.37
C LEU A 406 10.00 2.63 21.41
N GLU A 407 9.67 3.23 22.54
CA GLU A 407 8.69 2.65 23.48
C GLU A 407 7.30 2.73 22.84
N ALA A 408 6.77 1.59 22.38
CA ALA A 408 5.56 1.56 21.55
C ALA A 408 4.35 0.92 22.25
N VAL A 409 4.60 -0.15 23.01
CA VAL A 409 3.55 -0.98 23.63
C VAL A 409 3.81 -1.18 25.12
N THR A 410 2.77 -1.61 25.84
CA THR A 410 2.85 -1.91 27.26
C THR A 410 3.90 -3.02 27.53
N PRO A 411 4.83 -2.84 28.49
CA PRO A 411 5.78 -3.87 28.87
C PRO A 411 5.10 -5.20 29.23
N PHE A 412 5.70 -6.32 28.84
CA PHE A 412 5.05 -7.63 28.92
C PHE A 412 6.02 -8.75 29.34
N VAL A 413 5.45 -9.85 29.81
CA VAL A 413 6.21 -11.05 30.22
C VAL A 413 6.14 -12.14 29.16
N PHE A 414 7.28 -12.75 28.86
CA PHE A 414 7.32 -13.90 27.97
C PHE A 414 7.00 -15.19 28.74
N ARG A 415 5.73 -15.62 28.73
CA ARG A 415 5.27 -16.90 29.30
C ARG A 415 4.25 -17.60 28.38
N ASN A 416 4.20 -18.93 28.44
CA ASN A 416 3.19 -19.71 27.74
C ASN A 416 1.78 -19.33 28.23
N ARG A 417 0.82 -19.27 27.29
CA ARG A 417 -0.57 -18.89 27.56
C ARG A 417 -0.76 -17.49 28.17
N VAL A 418 0.19 -16.58 27.93
CA VAL A 418 0.03 -15.15 28.18
C VAL A 418 0.03 -14.44 26.83
N PRO A 419 -0.92 -13.52 26.58
CA PRO A 419 -0.94 -12.75 25.34
C PRO A 419 0.32 -11.90 25.22
N ARG A 420 0.84 -11.78 24.00
CA ARG A 420 2.06 -11.01 23.70
C ARG A 420 1.86 -10.20 22.42
N PRO A 421 2.55 -9.06 22.29
CA PRO A 421 2.58 -8.30 21.05
C PRO A 421 2.96 -9.15 19.84
N GLY A 422 2.13 -9.06 18.80
CA GLY A 422 2.43 -9.47 17.44
C GLY A 422 3.02 -8.30 16.66
N LEU A 423 3.66 -8.60 15.53
CA LEU A 423 4.30 -7.64 14.64
C LEU A 423 3.98 -8.02 13.19
N ALA A 424 3.67 -7.02 12.37
CA ALA A 424 3.65 -7.12 10.92
C ALA A 424 4.26 -5.85 10.31
N THR A 425 5.04 -6.00 9.24
CA THR A 425 5.61 -4.89 8.46
C THR A 425 4.97 -4.81 7.08
N VAL A 426 4.88 -3.61 6.52
CA VAL A 426 4.39 -3.34 5.16
C VAL A 426 4.91 -1.98 4.72
N ARG A 427 5.51 -1.88 3.53
CA ARG A 427 6.22 -0.66 3.09
C ARG A 427 7.17 -0.18 4.21
N ASN A 428 7.17 1.12 4.50
CA ASN A 428 7.91 1.75 5.59
C ASN A 428 7.14 1.80 6.93
N LEU A 429 6.14 0.92 7.13
CA LEU A 429 5.32 0.90 8.35
C LEU A 429 5.47 -0.42 9.12
N ALA A 430 5.33 -0.34 10.44
CA ALA A 430 5.12 -1.49 11.30
C ALA A 430 3.83 -1.36 12.09
N TYR A 431 3.11 -2.47 12.23
CA TYR A 431 1.93 -2.60 13.06
C TYR A 431 2.23 -3.58 14.20
N VAL A 432 2.07 -3.11 15.43
CA VAL A 432 2.36 -3.88 16.65
C VAL A 432 1.12 -4.00 17.50
N THR A 433 0.70 -5.21 17.86
CA THR A 433 -0.45 -5.36 18.76
C THR A 433 -0.05 -5.04 20.20
N ASP A 434 -0.89 -4.33 20.93
CA ASP A 434 -0.78 -4.16 22.39
C ASP A 434 -1.95 -4.91 23.06
N PRO A 435 -1.74 -6.17 23.48
CA PRO A 435 -2.80 -6.94 24.12
C PRO A 435 -3.25 -6.38 25.47
N ALA A 436 -2.40 -5.61 26.16
CA ALA A 436 -2.74 -5.05 27.48
C ALA A 436 -3.60 -3.78 27.33
N ALA A 437 -3.31 -2.96 26.31
CA ALA A 437 -4.11 -1.79 25.97
C ALA A 437 -5.36 -2.10 25.13
N GLY A 438 -5.40 -3.26 24.46
CA GLY A 438 -6.49 -3.59 23.53
C GLY A 438 -6.38 -2.84 22.20
N GLU A 439 -5.16 -2.55 21.76
CA GLU A 439 -4.85 -1.68 20.63
C GLU A 439 -3.95 -2.35 19.59
N VAL A 440 -3.87 -1.74 18.40
CA VAL A 440 -2.76 -1.92 17.45
C VAL A 440 -2.09 -0.57 17.25
N VAL A 441 -0.77 -0.55 17.35
CA VAL A 441 0.07 0.64 17.21
C VAL A 441 0.68 0.65 15.83
N GLU A 442 0.49 1.73 15.07
CA GLU A 442 1.17 2.01 13.82
C GLU A 442 2.44 2.81 14.09
N ILE A 443 3.54 2.39 13.47
CA ILE A 443 4.86 2.99 13.64
C ILE A 443 5.40 3.31 12.24
N ASP A 444 5.79 4.56 12.04
CA ASP A 444 6.63 4.95 10.92
C ASP A 444 8.05 4.42 11.17
N LEU A 445 8.52 3.54 10.29
CA LEU A 445 9.80 2.87 10.48
C LEU A 445 10.99 3.74 10.13
N GLU A 446 10.84 4.85 9.40
CA GLU A 446 11.93 5.77 9.06
C GLU A 446 12.13 6.82 10.16
N ALA A 447 11.06 7.51 10.52
CA ALA A 447 11.02 8.52 11.57
C ALA A 447 11.04 7.88 12.98
N MET A 448 10.73 6.58 13.09
CA MET A 448 10.69 5.83 14.35
C MET A 448 9.78 6.49 15.40
N ASN A 449 8.56 6.85 14.98
CA ASN A 449 7.54 7.42 15.84
C ASN A 449 6.20 6.69 15.66
N ILE A 450 5.31 6.85 16.65
CA ILE A 450 3.95 6.33 16.57
C ILE A 450 3.12 7.31 15.74
N THR A 451 2.55 6.85 14.65
CA THR A 451 1.68 7.64 13.78
C THR A 451 0.22 7.52 14.20
N ARG A 452 -0.23 6.30 14.55
CA ARG A 452 -1.62 6.01 14.92
C ARG A 452 -1.73 4.91 15.97
N ARG A 453 -2.85 4.93 16.70
CA ARG A 453 -3.30 3.84 17.59
C ARG A 453 -4.72 3.45 17.22
N PHE A 454 -4.93 2.19 16.89
CA PHE A 454 -6.24 1.65 16.55
C PHE A 454 -6.82 0.93 17.76
N VAL A 455 -7.98 1.39 18.23
CA VAL A 455 -8.71 0.72 19.30
C VAL A 455 -9.38 -0.53 18.74
N VAL A 456 -8.95 -1.70 19.21
CA VAL A 456 -9.45 -3.00 18.74
C VAL A 456 -10.43 -3.62 19.74
N GLU A 457 -10.28 -3.30 21.03
CA GLU A 457 -10.92 -4.00 22.16
C GLU A 457 -10.40 -5.46 22.32
N GLY A 458 -10.53 -6.03 23.51
CA GLY A 458 -10.06 -7.40 23.78
C GLY A 458 -8.54 -7.48 23.95
N LYS A 459 -7.94 -8.61 23.53
CA LYS A 459 -6.51 -8.90 23.67
C LYS A 459 -5.89 -9.23 22.31
N PRO A 460 -5.64 -8.24 21.44
CA PRO A 460 -5.07 -8.46 20.12
C PRO A 460 -3.65 -9.05 20.20
N VAL A 461 -3.38 -10.16 19.51
CA VAL A 461 -2.09 -10.89 19.61
C VAL A 461 -1.40 -11.22 18.28
N ARG A 462 -2.16 -11.44 17.21
CA ARG A 462 -1.61 -11.66 15.86
C ARG A 462 -2.40 -10.85 14.87
N LEU A 463 -1.72 -10.39 13.83
CA LEU A 463 -2.30 -9.59 12.78
C LEU A 463 -1.72 -9.98 11.42
N ALA A 464 -2.52 -9.81 10.39
CA ALA A 464 -2.13 -9.87 8.99
C ALA A 464 -2.45 -8.51 8.35
N VAL A 465 -1.51 -7.98 7.56
CA VAL A 465 -1.75 -6.79 6.74
C VAL A 465 -2.36 -7.24 5.42
N LEU A 466 -3.47 -6.63 5.02
CA LEU A 466 -4.17 -6.86 3.77
C LEU A 466 -4.17 -5.58 2.94
N GLY A 467 -4.25 -5.72 1.61
CA GLY A 467 -4.31 -4.62 0.67
C GLY A 467 -3.13 -4.57 -0.28
N VAL A 468 -2.82 -3.36 -0.74
CA VAL A 468 -1.70 -3.12 -1.66
C VAL A 468 -0.39 -3.18 -0.85
N LEU A 469 0.25 -4.35 -0.83
CA LEU A 469 1.43 -4.60 0.01
C LEU A 469 2.68 -3.86 -0.51
N GLU A 470 2.79 -3.73 -1.82
CA GLU A 470 3.85 -3.02 -2.52
C GLU A 470 3.24 -1.95 -3.44
N MET A 471 3.89 -0.78 -3.54
CA MET A 471 3.55 0.22 -4.54
C MET A 471 4.57 0.08 -5.67
N ASP A 472 4.16 -0.56 -6.76
CA ASP A 472 5.08 -0.78 -7.88
C ASP A 472 5.24 0.54 -8.67
N GLU A 473 6.47 1.04 -8.75
CA GLU A 473 6.85 2.10 -9.68
C GLU A 473 7.21 1.47 -11.05
N GLY A 474 6.19 1.08 -11.81
CA GLY A 474 6.27 1.07 -13.28
C GLY A 474 6.24 -0.29 -14.01
N ASP A 475 5.75 -0.17 -15.24
CA ASP A 475 5.56 -1.14 -16.33
C ASP A 475 4.50 -2.22 -16.15
N HIS A 476 3.44 -2.18 -16.98
CA HIS A 476 3.07 -3.29 -17.87
C HIS A 476 2.06 -2.86 -18.96
N ALA A 477 2.12 -3.60 -20.07
CA ALA A 477 1.54 -3.28 -21.36
C ALA A 477 0.39 -4.23 -21.77
N HIS A 478 -0.69 -3.64 -22.26
CA HIS A 478 -1.70 -4.10 -23.24
C HIS A 478 -2.63 -5.32 -22.97
N GLU A 479 -3.93 -4.98 -23.04
CA GLU A 479 -5.06 -5.55 -23.84
C GLU A 479 -6.24 -6.33 -23.17
N HIS A 480 -7.44 -5.72 -23.38
CA HIS A 480 -8.84 -6.22 -23.50
C HIS A 480 -9.69 -6.60 -22.27
N GLY A 481 -10.40 -5.59 -21.73
CA GLY A 481 -11.87 -5.41 -21.78
C GLY A 481 -12.83 -6.44 -21.18
N HIS A 482 -13.53 -6.07 -20.09
CA HIS A 482 -14.96 -6.35 -19.84
C HIS A 482 -15.52 -5.41 -18.76
N ALA A 483 -16.79 -5.03 -18.90
CA ALA A 483 -17.48 -4.01 -18.09
C ALA A 483 -18.31 -4.61 -16.95
N HIS A 484 -18.25 -4.00 -15.77
CA HIS A 484 -19.32 -4.03 -14.76
C HIS A 484 -19.41 -2.68 -14.04
N ALA A 485 -20.65 -2.24 -13.80
CA ALA A 485 -20.99 -1.00 -13.10
C ALA A 485 -21.07 -1.25 -11.58
N HIS A 486 -20.57 -0.32 -10.75
CA HIS A 486 -21.18 0.22 -9.51
C HIS A 486 -20.27 1.25 -8.82
N ASP A 487 -20.92 2.25 -8.22
CA ASP A 487 -20.51 3.31 -7.25
C ASP A 487 -19.21 4.12 -7.42
N HIS A 488 -19.38 5.44 -7.31
CA HIS A 488 -18.35 6.46 -7.46
C HIS A 488 -17.47 6.56 -6.22
N ASP A 489 -16.41 5.73 -6.17
CA ASP A 489 -15.28 5.94 -5.26
C ASP A 489 -14.05 6.31 -6.10
N HIS A 490 -13.31 7.34 -5.69
CA HIS A 490 -12.14 7.82 -6.44
C HIS A 490 -10.98 6.82 -6.32
N GLY A 491 -10.10 6.80 -7.32
CA GLY A 491 -9.06 5.77 -7.45
C GLY A 491 -7.92 5.83 -6.43
N MET A 492 -6.95 4.93 -6.59
CA MET A 492 -5.77 4.76 -5.72
C MET A 492 -4.98 6.03 -5.42
N PHE A 493 -5.07 7.05 -6.26
CA PHE A 493 -4.19 8.21 -6.22
C PHE A 493 -4.97 9.50 -6.03
N ASP A 494 -4.37 10.44 -5.30
CA ASP A 494 -4.86 11.81 -5.22
C ASP A 494 -4.95 12.41 -6.64
N PRO A 495 -6.12 12.87 -7.09
CA PRO A 495 -6.26 13.42 -8.44
C PRO A 495 -5.73 14.85 -8.58
N HIS A 496 -5.39 15.56 -7.50
CA HIS A 496 -5.05 17.00 -7.50
C HIS A 496 -3.60 17.27 -7.89
N VAL A 497 -3.12 16.56 -8.91
CA VAL A 497 -1.73 16.53 -9.40
C VAL A 497 -1.19 17.90 -9.79
N TRP A 498 -2.06 18.83 -10.21
CA TRP A 498 -1.68 20.17 -10.65
C TRP A 498 -1.21 21.07 -9.52
N THR A 499 -1.35 20.70 -8.24
CA THR A 499 -0.89 21.56 -7.14
C THR A 499 0.62 21.52 -6.94
N ASP A 500 1.31 20.54 -7.53
CA ASP A 500 2.76 20.58 -7.77
C ASP A 500 3.06 21.24 -9.13
N VAL A 501 3.84 22.32 -9.11
CA VAL A 501 4.24 23.07 -10.32
C VAL A 501 5.07 22.20 -11.26
N ILE A 502 5.84 21.22 -10.77
CA ILE A 502 6.58 20.28 -11.62
C ILE A 502 5.66 19.29 -12.32
N ASN A 503 4.62 18.82 -11.64
CA ASN A 503 3.59 18.01 -12.29
C ASN A 503 2.89 18.83 -13.39
N ALA A 504 2.58 20.11 -13.15
CA ALA A 504 2.07 20.99 -14.20
C ALA A 504 3.02 21.14 -15.40
N GLN A 505 4.34 21.25 -15.16
CA GLN A 505 5.32 21.22 -16.24
C GLN A 505 5.32 19.90 -17.03
N ALA A 506 5.15 18.77 -16.34
CA ALA A 506 5.05 17.46 -16.99
C ALA A 506 3.77 17.33 -17.81
N MET A 507 2.64 17.81 -17.31
CA MET A 507 1.39 17.90 -18.07
C MET A 507 1.55 18.77 -19.33
N VAL A 508 2.22 19.92 -19.23
CA VAL A 508 2.51 20.79 -20.40
C VAL A 508 3.35 20.05 -21.45
N ARG A 509 4.34 19.24 -21.04
CA ARG A 509 5.11 18.39 -21.96
C ARG A 509 4.22 17.33 -22.62
N ALA A 510 3.35 16.68 -21.85
CA ALA A 510 2.42 15.68 -22.37
C ALA A 510 1.44 16.29 -23.40
N ILE A 511 0.89 17.48 -23.12
CA ILE A 511 0.04 18.23 -24.05
C ILE A 511 0.81 18.54 -25.33
N ARG A 512 2.01 19.10 -25.22
CA ARG A 512 2.87 19.42 -26.38
C ARG A 512 3.10 18.18 -27.25
N ASP A 513 3.49 17.07 -26.64
CA ASP A 513 3.85 15.86 -27.39
C ASP A 513 2.61 15.20 -28.01
N ALA A 514 1.47 15.22 -27.32
CA ALA A 514 0.19 14.79 -27.88
C ALA A 514 -0.21 15.65 -29.08
N MET A 515 -0.13 16.97 -28.97
CA MET A 515 -0.51 17.89 -30.04
C MET A 515 0.42 17.79 -31.26
N ILE A 516 1.73 17.62 -31.07
CA ILE A 516 2.67 17.36 -32.18
C ILE A 516 2.32 16.08 -32.92
N ASN A 517 1.90 15.03 -32.21
CA ASN A 517 1.51 13.76 -32.81
C ASN A 517 0.18 13.83 -33.56
N ILE A 518 -0.71 14.74 -33.17
CA ILE A 518 -2.05 14.90 -33.76
C ILE A 518 -2.01 15.88 -34.93
N ASP A 519 -1.22 16.95 -34.81
CA ASP A 519 -1.11 18.06 -35.75
C ASP A 519 0.36 18.45 -35.95
N ALA A 520 1.04 17.67 -36.78
CA ALA A 520 2.47 17.81 -37.03
C ALA A 520 2.83 19.12 -37.77
N ASP A 521 1.89 19.71 -38.52
CA ASP A 521 2.12 20.95 -39.29
C ASP A 521 2.36 22.15 -38.35
N ASN A 522 1.72 22.15 -37.17
CA ASN A 522 1.91 23.17 -36.13
C ASN A 522 2.96 22.80 -35.07
N ALA A 523 3.73 21.72 -35.26
CA ALA A 523 4.67 21.22 -34.26
C ALA A 523 5.71 22.25 -33.80
N ALA A 524 6.18 23.12 -34.70
CA ALA A 524 7.13 24.19 -34.34
C ALA A 524 6.50 25.20 -33.36
N THR A 525 5.25 25.58 -33.61
CA THR A 525 4.47 26.47 -32.74
C THR A 525 4.26 25.83 -31.36
N TYR A 526 3.84 24.56 -31.30
CA TYR A 526 3.64 23.85 -30.03
C TYR A 526 4.92 23.75 -29.21
N ARG A 527 6.08 23.46 -29.84
CA ARG A 527 7.37 23.44 -29.14
C ARG A 527 7.76 24.81 -28.62
N SER A 528 7.61 25.85 -29.44
CA SER A 528 7.96 27.22 -29.05
C SER A 528 7.13 27.69 -27.86
N ASN A 529 5.81 27.53 -27.93
CA ASN A 529 4.87 27.94 -26.89
C ASN A 529 5.09 27.16 -25.59
N ALA A 530 5.19 25.83 -25.69
CA ALA A 530 5.46 25.00 -24.52
C ALA A 530 6.80 25.35 -23.86
N ASN A 531 7.86 25.63 -24.63
CA ASN A 531 9.14 26.03 -24.05
C ASN A 531 9.07 27.39 -23.34
N ALA A 532 8.34 28.36 -23.89
CA ALA A 532 8.12 29.65 -23.22
C ALA A 532 7.35 29.46 -21.91
N TYR A 533 6.24 28.72 -21.94
CA TYR A 533 5.43 28.49 -20.75
C TYR A 533 6.14 27.65 -19.68
N LEU A 534 6.93 26.64 -20.08
CA LEU A 534 7.78 25.86 -19.16
C LEU A 534 8.82 26.73 -18.44
N ALA A 535 9.34 27.77 -19.09
CA ALA A 535 10.23 28.73 -18.45
C ALA A 535 9.48 29.55 -17.38
N GLU A 536 8.26 30.00 -17.68
CA GLU A 536 7.40 30.70 -16.70
C GLU A 536 7.01 29.81 -15.51
N LEU A 537 6.73 28.52 -15.74
CA LEU A 537 6.47 27.55 -14.68
C LEU A 537 7.71 27.25 -13.84
N SER A 538 8.91 27.30 -14.43
CA SER A 538 10.16 27.14 -13.68
C SER A 538 10.40 28.35 -12.77
N GLU A 539 10.09 29.54 -13.26
CA GLU A 539 10.10 30.78 -12.47
C GLU A 539 9.04 30.77 -11.36
N LEU A 540 7.88 30.18 -11.63
CA LEU A 540 6.83 29.98 -10.63
C LEU A 540 7.27 29.04 -9.51
N ASP A 541 7.87 27.87 -9.81
CA ASP A 541 8.38 26.94 -8.79
C ASP A 541 9.44 27.61 -7.90
N ARG A 542 10.35 28.38 -8.51
CA ARG A 542 11.34 29.17 -7.77
C ARG A 542 10.67 30.17 -6.83
N PHE A 543 9.71 30.94 -7.34
CA PHE A 543 8.94 31.87 -6.53
C PHE A 543 8.25 31.16 -5.35
N VAL A 544 7.61 30.01 -5.59
CA VAL A 544 6.93 29.22 -4.55
C VAL A 544 7.90 28.83 -3.44
N ARG A 545 9.07 28.29 -3.78
CA ARG A 545 10.12 27.91 -2.82
C ARG A 545 10.63 29.11 -2.01
N GLU A 546 10.90 30.24 -2.66
CA GLU A 546 11.38 31.46 -2.01
C GLU A 546 10.35 32.04 -1.03
N GLN A 547 9.07 31.99 -1.38
CA GLN A 547 7.98 32.43 -0.52
C GLN A 547 7.80 31.50 0.69
N ILE A 548 7.77 30.19 0.47
CA ILE A 548 7.58 29.18 1.53
C ILE A 548 8.75 29.15 2.52
N ALA A 549 9.98 29.45 2.06
CA ALA A 549 11.15 29.56 2.94
C ALA A 549 10.99 30.64 4.03
N GLN A 550 10.04 31.58 3.88
CA GLN A 550 9.72 32.58 4.90
C GLN A 550 8.85 32.03 6.04
N ILE A 551 8.24 30.85 5.86
CA ILE A 551 7.42 30.18 6.87
C ILE A 551 8.31 29.21 7.67
N PRO A 552 8.36 29.31 9.01
CA PRO A 552 9.02 28.33 9.85
C PRO A 552 8.48 26.92 9.59
N GLU A 553 9.35 25.91 9.50
CA GLU A 553 8.95 24.54 9.14
C GLU A 553 7.85 23.98 10.07
N ALA A 554 7.96 24.22 11.38
CA ALA A 554 6.94 23.83 12.36
C ALA A 554 5.56 24.50 12.15
N SER A 555 5.49 25.59 11.36
CA SER A 555 4.25 26.29 11.04
C SER A 555 3.65 25.86 9.69
N ARG A 556 4.29 24.94 8.95
CA ARG A 556 3.86 24.49 7.62
C ARG A 556 2.80 23.40 7.72
N ILE A 557 1.63 23.79 8.21
CA ILE A 557 0.44 22.92 8.26
C ILE A 557 -0.69 23.63 7.50
N LEU A 558 -1.19 23.00 6.44
CA LEU A 558 -2.33 23.46 5.65
C LEU A 558 -3.58 22.72 6.08
N VAL A 559 -4.61 23.48 6.45
CA VAL A 559 -5.92 22.94 6.78
C VAL A 559 -6.94 23.49 5.79
N THR A 560 -7.50 22.63 4.96
CA THR A 560 -8.45 22.95 3.88
C THR A 560 -9.72 22.10 3.96
N PRO A 561 -10.85 22.49 3.33
CA PRO A 561 -12.08 21.70 3.34
C PRO A 561 -11.89 20.26 2.90
N HIS A 562 -11.16 20.03 1.81
CA HIS A 562 -10.75 18.73 1.31
C HIS A 562 -9.24 18.74 0.98
N ASN A 563 -8.63 17.55 0.89
CA ASN A 563 -7.22 17.33 0.63
C ASN A 563 -6.89 17.55 -0.86
N SER A 564 -7.00 18.79 -1.33
CA SER A 564 -6.63 19.19 -2.70
C SER A 564 -5.16 19.62 -2.85
N PHE A 565 -4.42 19.72 -1.75
CA PHE A 565 -3.07 20.28 -1.73
C PHE A 565 -1.98 19.27 -1.33
N ASN A 566 -2.23 17.95 -1.37
CA ASN A 566 -1.20 16.99 -0.92
C ASN A 566 0.05 17.02 -1.80
N TYR A 567 -0.08 17.15 -3.13
CA TYR A 567 1.07 17.31 -4.02
C TYR A 567 1.87 18.58 -3.74
N PHE A 568 1.18 19.69 -3.47
CA PHE A 568 1.83 20.92 -3.00
C PHE A 568 2.58 20.68 -1.67
N ALA A 569 1.94 19.97 -0.74
CA ALA A 569 2.49 19.73 0.58
C ALA A 569 3.74 18.84 0.55
N GLU A 570 3.69 17.74 -0.19
CA GLU A 570 4.83 16.87 -0.44
C GLU A 570 5.99 17.65 -1.07
N ARG A 571 5.70 18.42 -2.13
CA ARG A 571 6.73 19.16 -2.88
C ARG A 571 7.43 20.24 -2.06
N TYR A 572 6.67 20.95 -1.22
CA TYR A 572 7.13 22.17 -0.56
C TYR A 572 7.24 22.06 0.97
N GLY A 573 7.08 20.85 1.52
CA GLY A 573 7.32 20.53 2.93
C GLY A 573 6.23 21.07 3.87
N PHE A 574 4.97 20.76 3.56
CA PHE A 574 3.83 20.99 4.44
C PHE A 574 3.22 19.66 4.90
N LYS A 575 2.46 19.73 6.00
CA LYS A 575 1.45 18.71 6.34
C LYS A 575 0.07 19.21 5.93
N THR A 576 -0.81 18.31 5.50
CA THR A 576 -2.21 18.62 5.19
C THR A 576 -3.13 18.02 6.25
N LEU A 577 -4.19 18.74 6.61
CA LEU A 577 -5.32 18.25 7.39
C LEU A 577 -6.61 18.64 6.70
N SER A 578 -7.60 17.75 6.70
CA SER A 578 -8.90 18.01 6.10
C SER A 578 -10.02 17.26 6.81
N PRO A 579 -11.21 17.88 6.95
CA PRO A 579 -12.39 17.19 7.45
C PRO A 579 -13.05 16.24 6.43
N LEU A 580 -12.85 16.42 5.12
CA LEU A 580 -13.56 15.69 4.05
C LEU A 580 -12.70 14.65 3.31
N GLY A 581 -11.42 14.52 3.64
CA GLY A 581 -10.51 13.66 2.87
C GLY A 581 -10.29 14.24 1.47
N VAL A 582 -10.09 13.41 0.43
CA VAL A 582 -9.67 13.87 -0.91
C VAL A 582 -10.80 14.39 -1.81
N THR A 583 -12.07 14.36 -1.41
CA THR A 583 -13.19 14.77 -2.29
C THR A 583 -14.22 15.63 -1.55
N THR A 584 -14.89 16.51 -2.28
CA THR A 584 -16.02 17.34 -1.81
C THR A 584 -17.38 16.67 -2.05
N ALA A 585 -17.44 15.54 -2.78
CA ALA A 585 -18.69 14.86 -3.12
C ALA A 585 -19.45 14.33 -1.90
N ASN A 586 -18.75 14.08 -0.79
CA ASN A 586 -19.34 13.71 0.49
C ASN A 586 -19.80 14.97 1.22
N ALA A 587 -21.11 15.21 1.21
CA ALA A 587 -21.75 16.34 1.87
C ALA A 587 -21.61 16.24 3.41
N ASP A 588 -20.73 17.10 3.94
CA ASP A 588 -20.44 17.39 5.35
C ASP A 588 -19.69 16.31 6.17
N PRO A 589 -18.65 16.72 6.95
CA PRO A 589 -17.97 15.82 7.86
C PRO A 589 -18.89 15.47 9.04
N GLY A 590 -18.85 14.21 9.49
CA GLY A 590 -19.56 13.81 10.71
C GLY A 590 -19.08 14.60 11.93
N ALA A 591 -20.00 14.93 12.86
CA ALA A 591 -19.70 15.78 14.01
C ALA A 591 -18.51 15.29 14.88
N GLY A 592 -18.28 13.97 14.95
CA GLY A 592 -17.11 13.39 15.62
C GLY A 592 -15.79 13.67 14.92
N ALA A 593 -15.74 13.47 13.59
CA ALA A 593 -14.55 13.75 12.78
C ALA A 593 -14.19 15.25 12.80
N LEU A 594 -15.20 16.12 12.81
CA LEU A 594 -15.00 17.55 12.98
C LEU A 594 -14.38 17.89 14.35
N ALA A 595 -14.86 17.26 15.43
CA ALA A 595 -14.32 17.47 16.78
C ALA A 595 -12.88 16.96 16.91
N GLU A 596 -12.58 15.78 16.37
CA GLU A 596 -11.22 15.22 16.34
C GLU A 596 -10.24 16.15 15.61
N LEU A 597 -10.63 16.64 14.43
CA LEU A 597 -9.83 17.59 13.67
C LEU A 597 -9.58 18.89 14.46
N ILE A 598 -10.59 19.42 15.16
CA ILE A 598 -10.43 20.64 15.98
C ILE A 598 -9.41 20.41 17.10
N GLU A 599 -9.42 19.26 17.76
CA GLU A 599 -8.45 18.94 18.81
C GLU A 599 -7.05 18.71 18.24
N GLU A 600 -6.92 18.08 17.07
CA GLU A 600 -5.65 17.93 16.37
C GLU A 600 -5.05 19.29 15.95
N ILE A 601 -5.87 20.19 15.40
CA ILE A 601 -5.47 21.57 15.04
C ILE A 601 -4.90 22.30 16.26
N LYS A 602 -5.55 22.17 17.43
CA LYS A 602 -5.05 22.76 18.69
C LYS A 602 -3.76 22.11 19.15
N ALA A 603 -3.67 20.77 19.12
CA ALA A 603 -2.51 20.03 19.59
C ALA A 603 -1.25 20.32 18.76
N LEU A 604 -1.41 20.46 17.44
CA LEU A 604 -0.33 20.77 16.50
C LEU A 604 0.05 22.27 16.47
N GLY A 605 -0.69 23.13 17.17
CA GLY A 605 -0.44 24.56 17.19
C GLY A 605 -0.61 25.23 15.82
N VAL A 606 -1.59 24.77 15.03
CA VAL A 606 -1.89 25.30 13.69
C VAL A 606 -2.19 26.81 13.78
N LYS A 607 -1.55 27.60 12.92
CA LYS A 607 -1.73 29.07 12.93
C LYS A 607 -3.00 29.53 12.22
N ALA A 608 -3.36 28.88 11.11
CA ALA A 608 -4.48 29.28 10.28
C ALA A 608 -5.13 28.10 9.56
N VAL A 609 -6.40 28.26 9.24
CA VAL A 609 -7.17 27.35 8.37
C VAL A 609 -7.70 28.12 7.16
N PHE A 610 -7.87 27.45 6.02
CA PHE A 610 -8.12 28.11 4.74
C PHE A 610 -9.38 27.55 4.10
N PRO A 611 -10.40 28.38 3.80
CA PRO A 611 -11.43 28.01 2.84
C PRO A 611 -10.83 27.75 1.46
N ASP A 612 -11.51 26.98 0.62
CA ASP A 612 -11.23 26.90 -0.82
C ASP A 612 -12.46 27.34 -1.63
N ASN A 613 -12.31 27.47 -2.95
CA ASN A 613 -13.35 27.96 -3.85
C ASN A 613 -14.33 26.88 -4.32
N THR A 614 -14.23 25.65 -3.83
CA THR A 614 -15.10 24.52 -4.20
C THR A 614 -15.85 23.93 -3.02
N GLY A 615 -15.27 24.00 -1.81
CA GLY A 615 -15.86 23.55 -0.55
C GLY A 615 -16.68 24.63 0.17
N SER A 616 -17.24 24.26 1.33
CA SER A 616 -18.11 25.11 2.14
C SER A 616 -17.31 26.11 3.01
N PRO A 617 -17.41 27.44 2.77
CA PRO A 617 -16.71 28.42 3.60
C PRO A 617 -17.17 28.41 5.07
N ARG A 618 -18.45 28.08 5.30
CA ARG A 618 -19.05 28.01 6.64
C ARG A 618 -18.40 26.95 7.52
N LEU A 619 -17.96 25.84 6.92
CA LEU A 619 -17.28 24.78 7.65
C LEU A 619 -15.92 25.26 8.17
N MET A 620 -15.16 25.98 7.35
CA MET A 620 -13.85 26.51 7.75
C MET A 620 -13.98 27.67 8.75
N GLU A 621 -15.00 28.51 8.62
CA GLU A 621 -15.33 29.52 9.63
C GLU A 621 -15.64 28.91 11.00
N LEU A 622 -16.39 27.79 11.00
CA LEU A 622 -16.68 27.02 12.21
C LEU A 622 -15.39 26.46 12.83
N ILE A 623 -14.57 25.77 12.04
CA ILE A 623 -13.29 25.19 12.51
C ILE A 623 -12.38 26.29 13.08
N ALA A 624 -12.22 27.41 12.36
CA ALA A 624 -11.38 28.52 12.81
C ALA A 624 -11.82 29.05 14.18
N ARG A 625 -13.13 29.21 14.38
CA ARG A 625 -13.71 29.71 15.63
C ARG A 625 -13.52 28.72 16.78
N GLU A 626 -13.85 27.45 16.58
CA GLU A 626 -13.79 26.43 17.65
C GLU A 626 -12.36 26.02 18.00
N ALA A 627 -11.43 26.06 17.04
CA ALA A 627 -10.02 25.83 17.27
C ALA A 627 -9.26 27.09 17.74
N ASN A 628 -9.89 28.27 17.70
CA ASN A 628 -9.30 29.57 18.02
C ASN A 628 -8.03 29.86 17.19
N VAL A 629 -8.13 29.68 15.87
CA VAL A 629 -7.06 29.89 14.88
C VAL A 629 -7.50 30.91 13.82
N LYS A 630 -6.54 31.49 13.08
CA LYS A 630 -6.84 32.50 12.06
C LYS A 630 -7.61 31.85 10.88
N LEU A 631 -8.67 32.51 10.42
CA LEU A 631 -9.26 32.20 9.12
C LEU A 631 -8.41 32.88 8.03
N GLY A 632 -7.76 32.08 7.20
CA GLY A 632 -6.99 32.52 6.03
C GLY A 632 -7.89 33.01 4.90
N LYS A 633 -7.26 33.54 3.84
CA LYS A 633 -7.98 33.87 2.60
C LYS A 633 -8.44 32.58 1.91
N THR A 634 -9.54 32.65 1.16
CA THR A 634 -10.03 31.54 0.33
C THR A 634 -9.00 31.19 -0.73
N LEU A 635 -8.54 29.94 -0.74
CA LEU A 635 -7.63 29.40 -1.75
C LEU A 635 -8.38 28.98 -3.00
N ILE A 636 -7.68 29.00 -4.13
CA ILE A 636 -8.19 28.51 -5.40
C ILE A 636 -7.70 27.07 -5.56
N ALA A 637 -8.58 26.07 -5.47
CA ALA A 637 -8.24 24.64 -5.44
C ALA A 637 -8.46 23.97 -6.80
N ASP A 638 -9.71 23.63 -7.15
CA ASP A 638 -9.99 22.71 -8.26
C ASP A 638 -10.41 23.41 -9.57
N ALA A 639 -10.78 24.69 -9.47
CA ALA A 639 -11.14 25.51 -10.62
C ALA A 639 -10.45 26.87 -10.58
N LEU A 640 -10.07 27.39 -11.75
CA LEU A 640 -9.63 28.78 -11.91
C LEU A 640 -10.82 29.74 -11.69
N SER A 641 -10.51 31.00 -11.40
CA SER A 641 -11.54 32.05 -11.37
C SER A 641 -11.98 32.44 -12.78
N ALA A 642 -13.23 32.86 -12.95
CA ALA A 642 -13.72 33.32 -14.25
C ALA A 642 -12.99 34.59 -14.75
N GLU A 643 -12.54 35.45 -13.83
CA GLU A 643 -11.89 36.72 -14.14
C GLU A 643 -10.74 37.03 -13.16
N GLY A 644 -9.91 38.01 -13.54
CA GLY A 644 -8.80 38.52 -12.71
C GLY A 644 -7.53 37.68 -12.79
N ASP A 645 -6.59 37.94 -11.89
CA ASP A 645 -5.26 37.33 -11.92
C ASP A 645 -5.32 35.81 -11.69
N THR A 646 -6.31 35.31 -10.95
CA THR A 646 -6.52 33.88 -10.66
C THR A 646 -7.27 33.14 -11.78
N ALA A 647 -7.55 33.80 -12.90
CA ALA A 647 -8.08 33.17 -14.11
C ALA A 647 -7.02 32.40 -14.93
N THR A 648 -5.76 32.38 -14.45
CA THR A 648 -4.65 31.61 -15.02
C THR A 648 -4.07 30.68 -13.98
N TYR A 649 -3.49 29.56 -14.40
CA TYR A 649 -2.83 28.61 -13.50
C TYR A 649 -1.68 29.29 -12.72
N ILE A 650 -0.83 30.07 -13.40
CA ILE A 650 0.28 30.80 -12.76
C ILE A 650 -0.25 31.79 -11.71
N GLY A 651 -1.26 32.58 -12.05
CA GLY A 651 -1.80 33.58 -11.15
C GLY A 651 -2.51 32.96 -9.95
N LYS A 652 -3.23 31.84 -10.14
CA LYS A 652 -3.76 31.00 -9.05
C LYS A 652 -2.67 30.57 -8.07
N VAL A 653 -1.58 29.98 -8.55
CA VAL A 653 -0.51 29.48 -7.68
C VAL A 653 0.14 30.63 -6.92
N ARG A 654 0.42 31.76 -7.59
CA ARG A 654 0.98 32.96 -6.94
C ARG A 654 0.06 33.49 -5.84
N TYR A 655 -1.23 33.57 -6.13
CA TYR A 655 -2.24 34.00 -5.16
C TYR A 655 -2.28 33.08 -3.93
N ASN A 656 -2.40 31.76 -4.15
CA ASN A 656 -2.47 30.77 -3.07
C ASN A 656 -1.23 30.82 -2.18
N VAL A 657 -0.03 30.80 -2.77
CA VAL A 657 1.24 30.85 -2.01
C VAL A 657 1.34 32.14 -1.20
N THR A 658 0.96 33.28 -1.78
CA THR A 658 0.97 34.57 -1.07
C THR A 658 0.00 34.55 0.12
N ALA A 659 -1.22 34.04 -0.08
CA ALA A 659 -2.22 33.90 0.97
C ALA A 659 -1.75 32.98 2.11
N ILE A 660 -1.12 31.85 1.77
CA ILE A 660 -0.57 30.88 2.73
C ILE A 660 0.55 31.54 3.56
N VAL A 661 1.50 32.21 2.91
CA VAL A 661 2.63 32.87 3.61
C VAL A 661 2.15 33.98 4.53
N GLU A 662 1.22 34.82 4.10
CA GLU A 662 0.64 35.90 4.93
C GLU A 662 -0.10 35.38 6.17
N ALA A 663 -0.58 34.14 6.13
CA ALA A 663 -1.32 33.52 7.23
C ALA A 663 -0.43 32.72 8.18
N LEU A 664 0.67 32.12 7.69
CA LEU A 664 1.50 31.18 8.46
C LEU A 664 2.86 31.73 8.91
N LYS A 665 3.31 32.86 8.36
CA LYS A 665 4.47 33.60 8.88
C LYS A 665 4.14 34.14 10.27
#